data_AF-A0A353B3B2-F1
#
_entry.id   AF-A0A353B3B2-F1
#
_cell.length_a   1.000
_cell.length_b   1.000
_cell.length_c   1.000
_cell.angle_alpha   90.00
_cell.angle_beta   90.00
_cell.angle_gamma   90.00
#
_symmetry.space_group_name_H-M   'P 1'
#
loop_
_entity.id
_entity.type
_entity.pdbx_description
1 polymer ?
#
loop_
_entity_poly.entity_id
_entity_poly.type
_entity_poly.pdbx_seq_one_letter_code
_entity_poly.pdbx_strand_id
1 'polypeptide(L)'
;SASMVAKALLLWQQGDDSRGNVRFWAPHAELFDAPKAYALVIESLLARNDFVAAMALLVHWLGQAERVGLEKGEDCFSDLARRWMQMLEHAILHDDSPEKPTWSVAFKFFDFLEANAESFWQPPTFSLRRNNDSADSARDALASAGDDLDDIDEEDNLYAAAYEEVSYRDTTDDGIDDFVPDEGGSGDGETATELNEEANRLHQHLTFLIAIAQMWKGAALSQDFRSELTKDANPSRLENLLGWARSAAANRAGLLELLHDVAKFDIPKTSADHDAMSRYDRLRLVKESLIERIIATAVETADARRILLANLSDLWGDHPGVKEELESLTVDDRLLIELLGQLLTGNHEQVEEQFTRLMLALRTKKLLYLPLSRGGDPAQIYSVRLRRRMMSHMLTWLPRQGFYKQACELIETARFMEHHNPIGPGAVTEFDELFYLCFESMVRAAVHNAILWRREELSAGGEVDELPSVNLDEHDGESLGDLEPKSDELIAILEQLTEVMLGSWLSHSRTLRLSVLESVDNSRSWKQLVEFIQRFGGPLFTQSFLRLGNVRAILHQGVGHWFDQLIEEGADQELEGLFDAMESGEVQRRDAERMLGVVLEAVIDHYSEYRDYNSTTTQSDRGDMLYMLLDFLRLRVRYDRVCWNLRPIYWAHEVLVRGGCHQAAQQWRRALADRIGRESEGYIQNLQKLQAKYAMRLPTVADRLHERFTRPMTVDRMRALVGPSIRQLRTDSEELPAVFELLIDECKLMMEQPTGVGLDVPQWLSGLDEEVTEVSERETGFSEDPRADIAVPFRQLSSEEIARQLSEAAKAIKTLNLTDK
;
A
#
# COMPACT_ATOMS: atom_id res chain seq x y z
N SER A 1 24.10 -13.33 24.80
CA SER A 1 23.17 -13.87 23.79
C SER A 1 23.88 -14.58 22.62
N ALA A 2 24.54 -13.88 21.66
CA ALA A 2 25.05 -14.50 20.41
C ALA A 2 26.01 -15.71 20.56
N SER A 3 26.97 -15.65 21.49
CA SER A 3 27.89 -16.80 21.74
C SER A 3 27.18 -18.03 22.30
N MET A 4 26.05 -17.85 22.99
CA MET A 4 25.25 -18.98 23.53
C MET A 4 24.36 -19.58 22.43
N VAL A 5 23.76 -18.74 21.59
CA VAL A 5 23.02 -19.16 20.40
C VAL A 5 23.92 -19.99 19.47
N ALA A 6 25.11 -19.48 19.15
CA ALA A 6 26.08 -20.20 18.32
C ALA A 6 26.49 -21.56 18.93
N LYS A 7 26.63 -21.63 20.26
CA LYS A 7 26.96 -22.88 20.96
C LYS A 7 25.78 -23.86 20.96
N ALA A 8 24.55 -23.39 21.14
CA ALA A 8 23.35 -24.21 21.07
C ALA A 8 23.13 -24.77 19.66
N LEU A 9 23.29 -23.94 18.62
CA LEU A 9 23.24 -24.36 17.22
C LEU A 9 24.34 -25.37 16.89
N LEU A 10 25.57 -25.16 17.37
CA LEU A 10 26.67 -26.10 17.16
C LEU A 10 26.45 -27.44 17.88
N LEU A 11 25.87 -27.43 19.08
CA LEU A 11 25.50 -28.65 19.81
C LEU A 11 24.34 -29.39 19.12
N TRP A 12 23.38 -28.66 18.57
CA TRP A 12 22.29 -29.22 17.79
C TRP A 12 22.81 -29.87 16.50
N GLN A 13 23.70 -29.19 15.78
CA GLN A 13 24.40 -29.72 14.60
C GLN A 13 25.22 -30.98 14.89
N GLN A 14 25.77 -31.10 16.11
CA GLN A 14 26.55 -32.27 16.53
C GLN A 14 25.70 -33.44 17.06
N GLY A 15 24.45 -33.17 17.45
CA GLY A 15 23.54 -34.13 18.08
C GLY A 15 22.51 -34.68 17.12
N ASP A 16 22.92 -35.55 16.19
CA ASP A 16 22.10 -36.40 15.29
C ASP A 16 20.88 -35.78 14.57
N ASP A 17 20.74 -34.44 14.56
CA ASP A 17 19.80 -33.64 13.77
C ASP A 17 18.33 -34.16 13.73
N SER A 18 17.88 -34.79 14.82
CA SER A 18 16.55 -35.39 14.87
C SER A 18 15.48 -34.28 14.82
N ARG A 19 14.77 -34.15 13.69
CA ARG A 19 13.66 -33.20 13.49
C ARG A 19 12.65 -33.27 14.63
N GLY A 20 12.18 -32.12 15.11
CA GLY A 20 11.16 -32.03 16.16
C GLY A 20 11.67 -32.30 17.58
N ASN A 21 12.98 -32.15 17.85
CA ASN A 21 13.55 -32.35 19.19
C ASN A 21 13.28 -31.17 20.15
N VAL A 22 12.00 -30.99 20.50
CA VAL A 22 11.56 -29.94 21.45
C VAL A 22 12.25 -30.09 22.82
N ARG A 23 12.55 -31.32 23.23
CA ARG A 23 13.23 -31.63 24.50
C ARG A 23 14.66 -31.09 24.55
N PHE A 24 15.35 -31.05 23.40
CA PHE A 24 16.68 -30.43 23.31
C PHE A 24 16.60 -28.92 23.48
N TRP A 25 15.63 -28.26 22.84
CA TRP A 25 15.53 -26.79 22.85
C TRP A 25 15.01 -26.21 24.16
N ALA A 26 14.15 -26.92 24.90
CA ALA A 26 13.56 -26.45 26.16
C ALA A 26 14.58 -25.85 27.17
N PRO A 27 15.67 -26.54 27.57
CA PRO A 27 16.67 -25.96 28.49
C PRO A 27 17.51 -24.83 27.88
N HIS A 28 17.58 -24.74 26.54
CA HIS A 28 18.31 -23.68 25.84
C HIS A 28 17.46 -22.42 25.66
N ALA A 29 16.15 -22.57 25.53
CA ALA A 29 15.21 -21.47 25.33
C ALA A 29 15.12 -20.55 26.56
N GLU A 30 15.24 -21.09 27.78
CA GLU A 30 15.30 -20.31 29.02
C GLU A 30 16.46 -19.30 29.08
N LEU A 31 17.49 -19.50 28.25
CA LEU A 31 18.68 -18.65 28.17
C LEU A 31 18.53 -17.51 27.15
N PHE A 32 17.44 -17.49 26.38
CA PHE A 32 17.19 -16.46 25.37
C PHE A 32 16.61 -15.21 26.05
N ASP A 33 17.40 -14.13 26.02
CA ASP A 33 17.15 -12.87 26.72
C ASP A 33 16.82 -11.70 25.77
N ALA A 34 16.74 -11.96 24.46
CA ALA A 34 16.50 -10.94 23.44
C ALA A 34 15.77 -11.53 22.22
N PRO A 35 14.93 -10.74 21.51
CA PRO A 35 14.27 -11.12 20.26
C PRO A 35 15.22 -11.74 19.22
N LYS A 36 16.38 -11.10 19.03
CA LYS A 36 17.45 -11.58 18.14
C LYS A 36 17.93 -13.00 18.42
N ALA A 37 17.92 -13.43 19.69
CA ALA A 37 18.34 -14.79 20.03
C ALA A 37 17.32 -15.83 19.55
N TYR A 38 16.03 -15.51 19.67
CA TYR A 38 14.95 -16.33 19.13
C TYR A 38 14.99 -16.35 17.60
N ALA A 39 15.07 -15.17 16.97
CA ALA A 39 15.06 -15.03 15.52
C ALA A 39 16.12 -15.91 14.84
N LEU A 40 17.39 -15.79 15.26
CA LEU A 40 18.50 -16.57 14.70
C LEU A 40 18.29 -18.09 14.80
N VAL A 41 17.69 -18.58 15.90
CA VAL A 41 17.45 -20.01 16.08
C VAL A 41 16.25 -20.46 15.25
N ILE A 42 15.16 -19.69 15.25
CA ILE A 42 13.94 -19.99 14.49
C ILE A 42 14.26 -20.00 12.99
N GLU A 43 14.98 -19.01 12.48
CA GLU A 43 15.44 -18.97 11.08
C GLU A 43 16.29 -20.19 10.73
N SER A 44 17.21 -20.58 11.62
CA SER A 44 18.04 -21.77 11.41
C SER A 44 17.21 -23.07 11.39
N LEU A 45 16.14 -23.15 12.18
CA LEU A 45 15.21 -24.29 12.20
C LEU A 45 14.34 -24.31 10.93
N LEU A 46 13.83 -23.15 10.52
CA LEU A 46 13.05 -22.97 9.30
C LEU A 46 13.86 -23.33 8.06
N ALA A 47 15.14 -22.93 7.99
CA ALA A 47 16.06 -23.30 6.91
C ALA A 47 16.29 -24.83 6.79
N ARG A 48 15.94 -25.61 7.82
CA ARG A 48 15.99 -27.09 7.80
C ARG A 48 14.61 -27.75 7.75
N ASN A 49 13.55 -26.97 7.56
CA ASN A 49 12.16 -27.40 7.59
C ASN A 49 11.76 -28.10 8.92
N ASP A 50 12.37 -27.73 10.06
CA ASP A 50 11.96 -28.22 11.39
C ASP A 50 10.82 -27.36 11.96
N PHE A 51 9.64 -27.51 11.37
CA PHE A 51 8.46 -26.72 11.74
C PHE A 51 8.00 -26.96 13.18
N VAL A 52 8.19 -28.16 13.74
CA VAL A 52 7.72 -28.48 15.09
C VAL A 52 8.58 -27.80 16.15
N ALA A 53 9.91 -27.83 15.99
CA ALA A 53 10.81 -27.12 16.90
C ALA A 53 10.67 -25.60 16.76
N ALA A 54 10.54 -25.09 15.53
CA ALA A 54 10.33 -23.66 15.27
C ALA A 54 9.02 -23.17 15.91
N MET A 55 7.92 -23.91 15.75
CA MET A 55 6.63 -23.63 16.39
C MET A 55 6.76 -23.58 17.91
N ALA A 56 7.44 -24.55 18.53
CA ALA A 56 7.62 -24.57 19.98
C ALA A 56 8.41 -23.36 20.50
N LEU A 57 9.44 -22.92 19.77
CA LEU A 57 10.21 -21.72 20.13
C LEU A 57 9.43 -20.43 19.90
N LEU A 58 8.61 -20.34 18.85
CA LEU A 58 7.69 -19.22 18.64
C LEU A 58 6.70 -19.11 19.81
N VAL A 59 6.04 -20.20 20.18
CA VAL A 59 5.11 -20.22 21.32
C VAL A 59 5.82 -19.86 22.63
N HIS A 60 7.04 -20.35 22.84
CA HIS A 60 7.81 -20.00 24.04
C HIS A 60 8.19 -18.51 24.07
N TRP A 61 8.58 -17.93 22.93
CA TRP A 61 8.88 -16.51 22.81
C TRP A 61 7.63 -15.67 23.12
N LEU A 62 6.48 -16.04 22.56
CA LEU A 62 5.21 -15.36 22.84
C LEU A 62 4.88 -15.37 24.34
N GLY A 63 5.05 -16.52 25.01
CA GLY A 63 4.89 -16.62 26.47
C GLY A 63 5.95 -15.87 27.29
N GLN A 64 6.96 -15.26 26.67
CA GLN A 64 7.97 -14.39 27.28
C GLN A 64 7.87 -12.94 26.77
N ALA A 65 6.80 -12.57 26.08
CA ALA A 65 6.63 -11.27 25.43
C ALA A 65 6.82 -10.09 26.40
N GLU A 66 6.29 -10.16 27.63
CA GLU A 66 6.45 -9.06 28.62
C GLU A 66 7.92 -8.83 29.03
N ARG A 67 8.74 -9.89 29.02
CA ARG A 67 10.14 -9.83 29.48
C ARG A 67 11.09 -9.50 28.32
N VAL A 68 10.89 -10.13 27.17
CA VAL A 68 11.81 -10.10 26.03
C VAL A 68 11.37 -9.08 24.97
N GLY A 69 10.07 -8.75 24.91
CA GLY A 69 9.46 -8.05 23.80
C GLY A 69 9.23 -8.97 22.59
N LEU A 70 8.31 -8.59 21.71
CA LEU A 70 8.03 -9.32 20.46
C LEU A 70 8.83 -8.81 19.26
N GLU A 71 9.54 -7.69 19.42
CA GLU A 71 10.22 -7.04 18.31
C GLU A 71 11.45 -6.27 18.79
N LYS A 72 12.53 -6.31 18.01
CA LYS A 72 13.67 -5.41 18.18
C LYS A 72 14.43 -5.23 16.86
N GLY A 73 14.30 -4.06 16.25
CA GLY A 73 14.94 -3.78 14.96
C GLY A 73 14.24 -4.60 13.87
N GLU A 74 15.02 -5.35 13.09
CA GLU A 74 14.50 -6.23 12.03
C GLU A 74 13.99 -7.59 12.58
N ASP A 75 14.33 -7.94 13.82
CA ASP A 75 13.95 -9.21 14.44
C ASP A 75 12.52 -9.11 15.02
N CYS A 76 11.52 -9.65 14.31
CA CYS A 76 10.10 -9.57 14.65
C CYS A 76 9.43 -10.95 14.79
N PHE A 77 8.71 -11.18 15.89
CA PHE A 77 7.94 -12.41 16.11
C PHE A 77 6.88 -12.63 15.02
N SER A 78 6.13 -11.58 14.68
CA SER A 78 5.03 -11.65 13.72
C SER A 78 5.49 -12.08 12.33
N ASP A 79 6.64 -11.58 11.87
CA ASP A 79 7.19 -11.93 10.56
C ASP A 79 7.65 -13.39 10.54
N LEU A 80 8.31 -13.85 11.59
CA LEU A 80 8.73 -15.25 11.71
C LEU A 80 7.54 -16.21 11.85
N ALA A 81 6.44 -15.81 12.50
CA ALA A 81 5.23 -16.62 12.59
C ALA A 81 4.53 -16.74 11.23
N ARG A 82 4.43 -15.63 10.47
CA ARG A 82 3.92 -15.66 9.08
C ARG A 82 4.82 -16.48 8.16
N ARG A 83 6.13 -16.28 8.26
CA ARG A 83 7.13 -17.06 7.51
C ARG A 83 7.03 -18.54 7.81
N TRP A 84 6.90 -18.92 9.07
CA TRP A 84 6.66 -20.30 9.48
C TRP A 84 5.42 -20.89 8.80
N MET A 85 4.33 -20.12 8.74
CA MET A 85 3.07 -20.56 8.12
C MET A 85 3.20 -20.76 6.61
N GLN A 86 3.79 -19.80 5.90
CA GLN A 86 3.97 -19.88 4.45
C GLN A 86 4.94 -21.01 4.07
N MET A 87 6.06 -21.15 4.78
CA MET A 87 7.02 -22.23 4.55
C MET A 87 6.42 -23.60 4.85
N LEU A 88 5.56 -23.71 5.88
CA LEU A 88 4.82 -24.94 6.17
C LEU A 88 3.90 -25.31 5.00
N GLU A 89 3.11 -24.36 4.51
CA GLU A 89 2.23 -24.58 3.36
C GLU A 89 3.01 -24.97 2.11
N HIS A 90 4.10 -24.26 1.80
CA HIS A 90 4.98 -24.58 0.68
C HIS A 90 5.52 -26.02 0.80
N ALA A 91 5.94 -26.44 2.00
CA ALA A 91 6.39 -27.81 2.25
C ALA A 91 5.25 -28.83 2.11
N ILE A 92 4.02 -28.53 2.52
CA ILE A 92 2.86 -29.42 2.33
C ILE A 92 2.60 -29.69 0.84
N LEU A 93 2.77 -28.66 0.00
CA LEU A 93 2.53 -28.70 -1.45
C LEU A 93 3.66 -29.40 -2.23
N HIS A 94 4.92 -29.19 -1.84
CA HIS A 94 6.08 -29.60 -2.63
C HIS A 94 6.90 -30.76 -2.04
N ASP A 95 6.70 -31.12 -0.76
CA ASP A 95 7.39 -32.26 -0.15
C ASP A 95 6.68 -33.58 -0.45
N ASP A 96 7.27 -34.37 -1.35
CA ASP A 96 6.82 -35.72 -1.67
C ASP A 96 7.23 -36.78 -0.64
N SER A 97 7.91 -36.40 0.46
CA SER A 97 8.34 -37.34 1.48
C SER A 97 7.16 -37.95 2.27
N PRO A 98 7.28 -39.21 2.75
CA PRO A 98 6.24 -39.85 3.56
C PRO A 98 6.05 -39.20 4.95
N GLU A 99 7.00 -38.38 5.38
CA GLU A 99 6.97 -37.63 6.64
C GLU A 99 6.51 -36.17 6.45
N LYS A 100 5.87 -35.86 5.32
CA LYS A 100 5.45 -34.49 5.00
C LYS A 100 4.58 -33.87 6.11
N PRO A 101 4.73 -32.57 6.37
CA PRO A 101 3.87 -31.86 7.30
C PRO A 101 2.39 -31.93 6.87
N THR A 102 1.49 -31.69 7.82
CA THR A 102 0.05 -31.61 7.57
C THR A 102 -0.53 -30.38 8.25
N TRP A 103 -1.70 -29.93 7.79
CA TRP A 103 -2.46 -28.84 8.40
C TRP A 103 -2.75 -29.04 9.89
N SER A 104 -2.71 -30.27 10.40
CA SER A 104 -2.83 -30.55 11.83
C SER A 104 -1.77 -29.83 12.69
N VAL A 105 -0.59 -29.56 12.14
CA VAL A 105 0.47 -28.79 12.80
C VAL A 105 0.09 -27.32 12.88
N ALA A 106 -0.45 -26.75 11.79
CA ALA A 106 -0.94 -25.37 11.76
C ALA A 106 -2.07 -25.14 12.78
N PHE A 107 -3.05 -26.05 12.87
CA PHE A 107 -4.13 -25.95 13.87
C PHE A 107 -3.59 -25.96 15.30
N LYS A 108 -2.66 -26.87 15.61
CA LYS A 108 -2.01 -26.88 16.93
C LYS A 108 -1.26 -25.59 17.19
N PHE A 109 -0.64 -25.00 16.18
CA PHE A 109 0.03 -23.72 16.33
C PHE A 109 -0.96 -22.62 16.74
N PHE A 110 -2.10 -22.50 16.04
CA PHE A 110 -3.15 -21.55 16.42
C PHE A 110 -3.69 -21.80 17.84
N ASP A 111 -3.96 -23.05 18.22
CA ASP A 111 -4.40 -23.41 19.57
C ASP A 111 -3.37 -22.96 20.64
N PHE A 112 -2.08 -23.14 20.34
CA PHE A 112 -1.02 -22.69 21.24
C PHE A 112 -0.86 -21.17 21.26
N LEU A 113 -1.02 -20.48 20.13
CA LEU A 113 -0.99 -19.02 20.09
C LEU A 113 -2.12 -18.45 20.94
N GLU A 114 -3.35 -18.93 20.77
CA GLU A 114 -4.51 -18.51 21.57
C GLU A 114 -4.29 -18.74 23.07
N ALA A 115 -3.72 -19.89 23.45
CA ALA A 115 -3.47 -20.21 24.84
C ALA A 115 -2.31 -19.43 25.49
N ASN A 116 -1.32 -18.96 24.71
CA ASN A 116 -0.10 -18.33 25.22
C ASN A 116 0.00 -16.83 24.94
N ALA A 117 -0.89 -16.26 24.11
CA ALA A 117 -0.88 -14.83 23.79
C ALA A 117 -1.34 -13.94 24.96
N GLU A 118 -2.01 -14.50 25.97
CA GLU A 118 -2.54 -13.75 27.12
C GLU A 118 -3.31 -12.49 26.68
N SER A 119 -2.82 -11.29 27.02
CA SER A 119 -3.44 -10.01 26.64
C SER A 119 -3.33 -9.70 25.15
N PHE A 120 -2.32 -10.25 24.44
CA PHE A 120 -2.09 -9.99 23.01
C PHE A 120 -3.17 -10.57 22.09
N TRP A 121 -3.99 -11.52 22.57
CA TRP A 121 -5.06 -12.12 21.77
C TRP A 121 -6.26 -11.17 21.58
N GLN A 122 -6.43 -10.21 22.48
CA GLN A 122 -7.55 -9.27 22.50
C GLN A 122 -7.08 -7.86 22.19
N PRO A 123 -7.89 -6.99 21.54
CA PRO A 123 -7.48 -5.63 21.23
C PRO A 123 -6.99 -4.86 22.46
N PRO A 124 -5.87 -4.11 22.35
CA PRO A 124 -5.37 -3.34 23.47
C PRO A 124 -6.25 -2.14 23.77
N THR A 125 -6.20 -1.65 25.01
CA THR A 125 -6.83 -0.40 25.44
C THR A 125 -5.85 0.77 25.39
N PHE A 126 -6.37 1.99 25.23
CA PHE A 126 -5.58 3.22 25.27
C PHE A 126 -5.45 3.74 26.70
N SER A 127 -4.22 3.80 27.21
CA SER A 127 -3.93 4.09 28.63
C SER A 127 -4.01 5.59 28.95
N LEU A 128 -3.86 6.46 27.96
CA LEU A 128 -3.88 7.93 28.13
C LEU A 128 -5.30 8.52 28.04
N ARG A 129 -6.33 7.69 28.21
CA ARG A 129 -7.73 8.11 28.17
C ARG A 129 -8.03 9.08 29.31
N ARG A 130 -8.57 10.27 28.99
CA ARG A 130 -9.10 11.19 30.02
C ARG A 130 -10.37 10.59 30.63
N ASN A 131 -10.38 10.42 31.96
CA ASN A 131 -11.41 9.72 32.74
C ASN A 131 -12.82 10.38 32.76
N ASN A 132 -13.11 11.38 31.92
CA ASN A 132 -14.32 12.21 32.07
C ASN A 132 -15.51 11.87 31.15
N ASP A 133 -15.42 10.90 30.25
CA ASP A 133 -16.54 10.58 29.34
C ASP A 133 -17.12 9.17 29.55
N SER A 134 -18.45 9.13 29.71
CA SER A 134 -19.25 7.92 29.92
C SER A 134 -19.11 6.94 28.75
N ALA A 135 -19.06 5.65 29.10
CA ALA A 135 -18.96 4.53 28.15
C ALA A 135 -20.13 4.44 27.14
N ASP A 136 -21.22 5.17 27.35
CA ASP A 136 -22.42 5.14 26.50
C ASP A 136 -22.22 5.88 25.16
N SER A 137 -21.38 6.93 25.10
CA SER A 137 -21.10 7.65 23.84
C SER A 137 -20.25 6.84 22.86
N ALA A 138 -19.37 5.96 23.36
CA ALA A 138 -18.58 5.07 22.50
C ALA A 138 -19.49 4.00 21.85
N ARG A 139 -20.45 3.44 22.60
CA ARG A 139 -21.38 2.43 22.06
C ARG A 139 -22.33 2.96 20.98
N ASP A 140 -22.83 4.19 21.12
CA ASP A 140 -23.67 4.81 20.08
C ASP A 140 -22.85 5.17 18.83
N ALA A 141 -21.60 5.63 18.99
CA ALA A 141 -20.69 5.87 17.87
C ALA A 141 -20.24 4.56 17.19
N LEU A 142 -20.06 3.46 17.93
CA LEU A 142 -19.75 2.13 17.38
C LEU A 142 -20.95 1.44 16.72
N ALA A 143 -22.18 1.69 17.21
CA ALA A 143 -23.41 1.28 16.53
C ALA A 143 -23.63 2.08 15.24
N SER A 144 -23.21 3.35 15.23
CA SER A 144 -23.11 4.21 14.04
C SER A 144 -21.94 3.83 13.11
N ALA A 145 -20.85 3.25 13.63
CA ALA A 145 -19.69 2.77 12.87
C ALA A 145 -19.83 1.32 12.35
N GLY A 146 -21.06 0.77 12.35
CA GLY A 146 -21.42 -0.38 11.51
C GLY A 146 -21.24 -0.05 10.03
N ASP A 147 -21.24 -1.05 9.14
CA ASP A 147 -20.88 -0.93 7.71
C ASP A 147 -21.75 0.06 6.87
N ASP A 148 -22.70 0.77 7.48
CA ASP A 148 -23.57 1.80 6.88
C ASP A 148 -23.30 3.22 7.42
N LEU A 149 -22.05 3.69 7.35
CA LEU A 149 -21.67 5.10 7.60
C LEU A 149 -22.10 6.08 6.48
N ASP A 150 -22.75 5.58 5.42
CA ASP A 150 -23.19 6.39 4.28
C ASP A 150 -24.59 7.02 4.47
N ASP A 151 -25.35 6.60 5.49
CA ASP A 151 -26.73 7.05 5.77
C ASP A 151 -26.84 8.12 6.90
N ILE A 152 -25.72 8.66 7.39
CA ILE A 152 -25.76 9.84 8.26
C ILE A 152 -26.05 11.04 7.35
N ASP A 153 -27.28 11.54 7.37
CA ASP A 153 -27.76 12.68 6.57
C ASP A 153 -26.74 13.83 6.53
N GLU A 154 -26.46 14.34 5.32
CA GLU A 154 -25.61 15.52 5.09
C GLU A 154 -26.06 16.77 5.89
N GLU A 155 -27.29 16.78 6.41
CA GLU A 155 -27.79 17.87 7.24
C GLU A 155 -27.03 18.04 8.56
N ASP A 156 -26.45 16.98 9.15
CA ASP A 156 -25.67 17.10 10.39
C ASP A 156 -24.26 17.68 10.14
N ASN A 157 -23.70 17.52 8.93
CA ASN A 157 -22.42 18.13 8.53
C ASN A 157 -22.58 19.53 7.91
N LEU A 158 -23.80 19.91 7.47
CA LEU A 158 -24.07 21.26 6.95
C LEU A 158 -23.93 22.33 8.05
N TYR A 159 -24.14 21.96 9.32
CA TYR A 159 -23.96 22.85 10.47
C TYR A 159 -22.56 22.76 11.11
N ALA A 160 -21.76 21.72 10.83
CA ALA A 160 -20.39 21.61 11.33
C ALA A 160 -19.48 22.74 10.80
N ALA A 161 -19.64 23.11 9.52
CA ALA A 161 -18.92 24.22 8.90
C ALA A 161 -19.29 25.61 9.48
N ALA A 162 -20.38 25.71 10.25
CA ALA A 162 -20.78 26.95 10.93
C ALA A 162 -20.22 27.06 12.36
N TYR A 163 -19.63 25.99 12.90
CA TYR A 163 -19.05 25.95 14.25
C TYR A 163 -17.53 25.69 14.28
N GLU A 164 -16.88 25.39 13.14
CA GLU A 164 -15.41 25.32 13.02
C GLU A 164 -14.69 26.65 13.33
N GLU A 165 -15.40 27.79 13.31
CA GLU A 165 -14.84 29.12 13.63
C GLU A 165 -15.21 29.64 15.04
N VAL A 166 -15.85 28.84 15.90
CA VAL A 166 -16.24 29.31 17.25
C VAL A 166 -15.40 28.65 18.33
N SER A 167 -14.18 29.16 18.54
CA SER A 167 -13.54 29.01 19.84
C SER A 167 -14.33 29.83 20.87
N TYR A 168 -14.83 29.21 21.93
CA TYR A 168 -15.43 29.93 23.04
C TYR A 168 -14.36 30.84 23.66
N ARG A 169 -14.41 32.13 23.31
CA ARG A 169 -13.63 33.18 23.97
C ARG A 169 -14.46 33.62 25.16
N ASP A 170 -13.97 33.34 26.35
CA ASP A 170 -14.60 33.83 27.58
C ASP A 170 -14.70 35.36 27.50
N THR A 171 -15.92 35.87 27.40
CA THR A 171 -16.22 37.31 27.40
C THR A 171 -16.76 37.78 28.75
N THR A 172 -16.69 36.94 29.78
CA THR A 172 -17.01 37.35 31.14
C THR A 172 -15.77 37.96 31.78
N ASP A 173 -15.71 39.30 31.73
CA ASP A 173 -14.79 40.12 32.54
C ASP A 173 -15.23 40.06 34.01
N ASP A 174 -15.14 38.89 34.63
CA ASP A 174 -15.51 38.65 36.03
C ASP A 174 -14.31 38.74 36.99
N GLY A 175 -13.13 39.10 36.48
CA GLY A 175 -11.97 39.46 37.30
C GLY A 175 -11.42 38.32 38.14
N ILE A 176 -11.71 37.07 37.77
CA ILE A 176 -11.05 35.89 38.30
C ILE A 176 -10.13 35.36 37.20
N ASP A 177 -8.92 35.93 37.16
CA ASP A 177 -7.76 35.25 36.55
C ASP A 177 -7.54 33.96 37.35
N ASP A 178 -8.07 32.83 36.88
CA ASP A 178 -7.55 31.51 37.28
C ASP A 178 -6.26 31.26 36.51
N PHE A 179 -5.31 32.19 36.70
CA PHE A 179 -3.90 31.96 36.45
C PHE A 179 -3.43 31.02 37.56
N VAL A 180 -3.68 29.72 37.36
CA VAL A 180 -2.83 28.70 37.99
C VAL A 180 -1.48 28.86 37.30
N PRO A 181 -0.45 29.40 37.97
CA PRO A 181 0.88 29.41 37.41
C PRO A 181 1.28 27.94 37.30
N ASP A 182 1.48 27.46 36.09
CA ASP A 182 2.19 26.21 35.87
C ASP A 182 3.66 26.48 36.25
N GLU A 183 3.95 26.41 37.55
CA GLU A 183 5.30 26.49 38.10
C GLU A 183 6.07 25.23 37.68
N GLY A 184 6.71 25.31 36.52
CA GLY A 184 7.77 24.40 36.12
C GLY A 184 7.65 23.95 34.67
N GLY A 185 8.54 24.45 33.81
CA GLY A 185 8.69 24.04 32.40
C GLY A 185 9.09 22.57 32.22
N SER A 186 8.19 21.65 32.56
CA SER A 186 8.38 20.20 32.51
C SER A 186 7.12 19.42 32.09
N GLY A 187 5.92 20.03 32.00
CA GLY A 187 4.69 19.32 31.62
C GLY A 187 4.62 18.90 30.14
N ASP A 188 4.99 19.77 29.20
CA ASP A 188 4.91 19.49 27.76
C ASP A 188 5.90 18.40 27.29
N GLY A 189 7.00 18.23 28.01
CA GLY A 189 7.99 17.16 27.74
C GLY A 189 7.47 15.78 28.15
N GLU A 190 6.71 15.70 29.23
CA GLU A 190 6.17 14.46 29.79
C GLU A 190 5.08 13.88 28.89
N THR A 191 4.14 14.70 28.39
CA THR A 191 3.09 14.25 27.45
C THR A 191 3.68 13.71 26.14
N ALA A 192 4.78 14.32 25.66
CA ALA A 192 5.47 13.87 24.46
C ALA A 192 6.14 12.50 24.64
N THR A 193 6.75 12.25 25.79
CA THR A 193 7.34 10.95 26.11
C THR A 193 6.27 9.89 26.34
N GLU A 194 5.19 10.22 27.05
CA GLU A 194 4.07 9.31 27.34
C GLU A 194 3.38 8.80 26.07
N LEU A 195 3.05 9.69 25.13
CA LEU A 195 2.42 9.29 23.86
C LEU A 195 3.32 8.37 23.04
N ASN A 196 4.64 8.63 23.02
CA ASN A 196 5.59 7.78 22.29
C ASN A 196 5.71 6.39 22.92
N GLU A 197 5.77 6.30 24.25
CA GLU A 197 5.83 5.02 24.96
C GLU A 197 4.55 4.21 24.76
N GLU A 198 3.39 4.87 24.86
CA GLU A 198 2.10 4.22 24.63
C GLU A 198 1.94 3.79 23.17
N ALA A 199 2.34 4.61 22.20
CA ALA A 199 2.31 4.24 20.78
C ALA A 199 3.23 3.04 20.47
N ASN A 200 4.38 2.94 21.13
CA ASN A 200 5.29 1.78 21.00
C ASN A 200 4.69 0.51 21.62
N ARG A 201 4.03 0.61 22.79
CA ARG A 201 3.31 -0.53 23.40
C ARG A 201 2.20 -1.04 22.49
N LEU A 202 1.37 -0.12 21.98
CA LEU A 202 0.31 -0.46 21.04
C LEU A 202 0.86 -1.00 19.72
N HIS A 203 2.04 -0.55 19.28
CA HIS A 203 2.67 -1.08 18.07
C HIS A 203 2.82 -2.58 18.10
N GLN A 204 3.52 -3.10 19.10
CA GLN A 204 3.88 -4.50 19.18
C GLN A 204 2.61 -5.36 19.22
N HIS A 205 1.59 -4.89 19.92
CA HIS A 205 0.31 -5.55 20.01
C HIS A 205 -0.43 -5.56 18.66
N LEU A 206 -0.55 -4.41 17.99
CA LEU A 206 -1.20 -4.31 16.67
C LEU A 206 -0.47 -5.17 15.63
N THR A 207 0.86 -5.19 15.64
CA THR A 207 1.69 -6.04 14.77
C THR A 207 1.42 -7.53 15.00
N PHE A 208 1.17 -7.95 16.24
CA PHE A 208 0.75 -9.32 16.54
C PHE A 208 -0.63 -9.64 15.95
N LEU A 209 -1.64 -8.78 16.17
CA LEU A 209 -3.00 -8.98 15.66
C LEU A 209 -3.07 -9.01 14.13
N ILE A 210 -2.31 -8.14 13.45
CA ILE A 210 -2.16 -8.16 11.98
C ILE A 210 -1.63 -9.53 11.53
N ALA A 211 -0.58 -10.04 12.16
CA ALA A 211 0.00 -11.32 11.79
C ALA A 211 -0.98 -12.48 11.94
N ILE A 212 -1.74 -12.52 13.02
CA ILE A 212 -2.78 -13.54 13.24
C ILE A 212 -3.85 -13.47 12.16
N ALA A 213 -4.36 -12.27 11.86
CA ALA A 213 -5.36 -12.09 10.80
C ALA A 213 -4.84 -12.51 9.42
N GLN A 214 -3.59 -12.15 9.08
CA GLN A 214 -2.94 -12.57 7.84
C GLN A 214 -2.76 -14.10 7.77
N MET A 215 -2.39 -14.75 8.88
CA MET A 215 -2.26 -16.21 8.93
C MET A 215 -3.62 -16.91 8.79
N TRP A 216 -4.69 -16.41 9.42
CA TRP A 216 -6.05 -16.93 9.22
C TRP A 216 -6.49 -16.79 7.76
N LYS A 217 -6.23 -15.62 7.15
CA LYS A 217 -6.54 -15.38 5.74
C LYS A 217 -5.74 -16.30 4.81
N GLY A 218 -4.43 -16.44 5.04
CA GLY A 218 -3.58 -17.36 4.28
C GLY A 218 -4.08 -18.79 4.35
N ALA A 219 -4.39 -19.29 5.56
CA ALA A 219 -5.00 -20.60 5.74
C ALA A 219 -6.31 -20.76 4.96
N ALA A 220 -7.18 -19.75 4.99
CA ALA A 220 -8.46 -19.77 4.31
C ALA A 220 -8.36 -19.68 2.77
N LEU A 221 -7.26 -19.14 2.23
CA LEU A 221 -7.00 -19.06 0.79
C LEU A 221 -6.23 -20.27 0.24
N SER A 222 -5.56 -21.03 1.12
CA SER A 222 -4.81 -22.22 0.75
C SER A 222 -5.67 -23.20 -0.06
N GLN A 223 -5.18 -23.58 -1.24
CA GLN A 223 -5.87 -24.54 -2.11
C GLN A 223 -5.90 -25.95 -1.49
N ASP A 224 -4.78 -26.39 -0.92
CA ASP A 224 -4.64 -27.70 -0.28
C ASP A 224 -5.61 -27.82 0.90
N PHE A 225 -5.62 -26.82 1.79
CA PHE A 225 -6.56 -26.82 2.92
C PHE A 225 -8.01 -26.82 2.47
N ARG A 226 -8.37 -26.00 1.47
CA ARG A 226 -9.74 -25.97 0.95
C ARG A 226 -10.14 -27.29 0.28
N SER A 227 -9.20 -28.05 -0.26
CA SER A 227 -9.49 -29.39 -0.77
C SER A 227 -9.89 -30.39 0.33
N GLU A 228 -9.46 -30.16 1.59
CA GLU A 228 -9.93 -30.92 2.76
C GLU A 228 -11.33 -30.48 3.23
N LEU A 229 -11.79 -29.27 2.85
CA LEU A 229 -13.10 -28.73 3.23
C LEU A 229 -14.19 -29.33 2.35
N THR A 230 -14.86 -30.35 2.87
CA THR A 230 -16.02 -31.00 2.24
C THR A 230 -17.22 -30.99 3.18
N LYS A 231 -18.45 -31.11 2.67
CA LYS A 231 -19.65 -31.17 3.53
C LYS A 231 -19.61 -32.35 4.52
N ASP A 232 -18.93 -33.43 4.14
CA ASP A 232 -18.70 -34.62 4.95
C ASP A 232 -17.39 -34.56 5.78
N ALA A 233 -16.69 -33.42 5.76
CA ALA A 233 -15.43 -33.25 6.48
C ALA A 233 -15.60 -33.34 8.00
N ASN A 234 -14.46 -33.50 8.68
CA ASN A 234 -14.39 -33.56 10.13
C ASN A 234 -15.04 -32.31 10.76
N PRO A 235 -16.08 -32.45 11.60
CA PRO A 235 -16.78 -31.33 12.25
C PRO A 235 -15.86 -30.33 12.96
N SER A 236 -14.70 -30.79 13.45
CA SER A 236 -13.69 -29.92 14.07
C SER A 236 -13.15 -28.84 13.13
N ARG A 237 -13.08 -29.07 11.80
CA ARG A 237 -12.59 -28.05 10.84
C ARG A 237 -13.54 -26.87 10.73
N LEU A 238 -14.84 -27.16 10.70
CA LEU A 238 -15.90 -26.14 10.74
C LEU A 238 -15.81 -25.33 12.04
N GLU A 239 -15.69 -26.02 13.18
CA GLU A 239 -15.59 -25.35 14.49
C GLU A 239 -14.36 -24.44 14.58
N ASN A 240 -13.21 -24.86 14.05
CA ASN A 240 -11.99 -24.05 14.04
C ASN A 240 -12.15 -22.78 13.20
N LEU A 241 -12.63 -22.90 11.96
CA LEU A 241 -12.83 -21.75 11.06
C LEU A 241 -13.88 -20.76 11.62
N LEU A 242 -14.96 -21.31 12.19
CA LEU A 242 -15.99 -20.49 12.83
C LEU A 242 -15.44 -19.80 14.08
N GLY A 243 -14.59 -20.47 14.86
CA GLY A 243 -13.86 -19.90 16.00
C GLY A 243 -12.98 -18.72 15.58
N TRP A 244 -12.16 -18.89 14.53
CA TRP A 244 -11.34 -17.82 13.99
C TRP A 244 -12.17 -16.64 13.47
N ALA A 245 -13.30 -16.90 12.80
CA ALA A 245 -14.19 -15.84 12.32
C ALA A 245 -14.81 -15.02 13.48
N ARG A 246 -15.15 -15.68 14.59
CA ARG A 246 -15.64 -15.03 15.81
C ARG A 246 -14.56 -14.21 16.50
N SER A 247 -13.34 -14.76 16.62
CA SER A 247 -12.20 -14.02 17.17
C SER A 247 -11.88 -12.78 16.33
N ALA A 248 -11.91 -12.90 15.00
CA ALA A 248 -11.75 -11.77 14.11
C ALA A 248 -12.88 -10.73 14.28
N ALA A 249 -14.14 -11.16 14.46
CA ALA A 249 -15.26 -10.26 14.74
C ALA A 249 -15.06 -9.46 16.04
N ALA A 250 -14.65 -10.14 17.11
CA ALA A 250 -14.38 -9.53 18.41
C ALA A 250 -13.19 -8.56 18.34
N ASN A 251 -12.12 -8.96 17.64
CA ASN A 251 -10.93 -8.13 17.47
C ASN A 251 -11.26 -6.84 16.71
N ARG A 252 -12.04 -6.94 15.62
CA ARG A 252 -12.51 -5.76 14.87
C ARG A 252 -13.28 -4.80 15.76
N ALA A 253 -14.22 -5.29 16.57
CA ALA A 253 -15.02 -4.44 17.45
C ALA A 253 -14.15 -3.67 18.46
N GLY A 254 -13.22 -4.34 19.15
CA GLY A 254 -12.33 -3.67 20.10
C GLY A 254 -11.30 -2.74 19.44
N LEU A 255 -10.88 -3.02 18.20
CA LEU A 255 -10.00 -2.11 17.44
C LEU A 255 -10.72 -0.81 17.05
N LEU A 256 -12.02 -0.86 16.75
CA LEU A 256 -12.82 0.35 16.49
C LEU A 256 -13.05 1.16 17.77
N GLU A 257 -13.18 0.51 18.93
CA GLU A 257 -13.17 1.18 20.24
C GLU A 257 -11.82 1.90 20.49
N LEU A 258 -10.70 1.20 20.23
CA LEU A 258 -9.37 1.78 20.35
C LEU A 258 -9.16 2.96 19.38
N LEU A 259 -9.64 2.83 18.13
CA LEU A 259 -9.55 3.88 17.12
C LEU A 259 -10.20 5.17 17.60
N HIS A 260 -11.40 5.06 18.17
CA HIS A 260 -12.14 6.18 18.73
C HIS A 260 -11.41 6.84 19.91
N ASP A 261 -10.91 6.03 20.84
CA ASP A 261 -10.20 6.53 22.03
C ASP A 261 -8.92 7.29 21.65
N VAL A 262 -8.15 6.80 20.67
CA VAL A 262 -6.94 7.48 20.17
C VAL A 262 -7.30 8.73 19.35
N ALA A 263 -8.35 8.68 18.52
CA ALA A 263 -8.78 9.83 17.72
C ALA A 263 -9.14 11.04 18.59
N LYS A 264 -9.79 10.80 19.75
CA LYS A 264 -10.15 11.83 20.74
C LYS A 264 -8.98 12.41 21.55
N PHE A 265 -7.77 11.87 21.43
CA PHE A 265 -6.62 12.39 22.17
C PHE A 265 -6.16 13.74 21.61
N ASP A 266 -6.40 14.84 22.32
CA ASP A 266 -6.04 16.19 21.86
C ASP A 266 -4.54 16.48 21.99
N ILE A 267 -3.94 17.00 20.91
CA ILE A 267 -2.59 17.55 20.91
C ILE A 267 -2.72 19.09 20.96
N PRO A 268 -2.19 19.75 21.99
CA PRO A 268 -2.26 21.21 22.11
C PRO A 268 -1.67 21.92 20.88
N LYS A 269 -2.36 22.96 20.39
CA LYS A 269 -1.82 23.85 19.35
C LYS A 269 -0.66 24.67 19.93
N THR A 270 0.37 24.93 19.13
CA THR A 270 1.59 25.63 19.55
C THR A 270 1.70 27.04 18.95
N SER A 271 2.58 27.87 19.54
CA SER A 271 2.97 29.20 19.05
C SER A 271 3.62 29.18 17.66
N ALA A 272 3.75 30.34 16.99
CA ALA A 272 4.35 30.46 15.65
C ALA A 272 5.87 30.17 15.59
N ASP A 273 6.52 30.01 16.74
CA ASP A 273 7.92 29.61 16.87
C ASP A 273 8.27 28.28 16.15
N HIS A 274 9.40 28.26 15.45
CA HIS A 274 9.84 27.13 14.64
C HIS A 274 10.06 25.84 15.44
N ASP A 275 10.61 25.94 16.66
CA ASP A 275 10.87 24.76 17.49
C ASP A 275 9.56 24.20 18.05
N ALA A 276 8.61 25.07 18.39
CA ALA A 276 7.26 24.68 18.81
C ALA A 276 6.50 23.97 17.69
N MET A 277 6.53 24.51 16.47
CA MET A 277 5.95 23.90 15.26
C MET A 277 6.55 22.53 14.94
N SER A 278 7.87 22.38 15.08
CA SER A 278 8.52 21.08 14.87
C SER A 278 8.14 20.05 15.94
N ARG A 279 7.91 20.45 17.20
CA ARG A 279 7.43 19.55 18.27
C ARG A 279 5.99 19.12 18.01
N TYR A 280 5.13 20.05 17.64
CA TYR A 280 3.75 19.76 17.26
C TYR A 280 3.67 18.75 16.10
N ASP A 281 4.44 18.98 15.02
CA ASP A 281 4.51 18.06 13.87
C ASP A 281 4.93 16.65 14.31
N ARG A 282 5.93 16.53 15.20
CA ARG A 282 6.39 15.23 15.72
C ARG A 282 5.29 14.48 16.49
N LEU A 283 4.57 15.14 17.38
CA LEU A 283 3.49 14.51 18.16
C LEU A 283 2.30 14.13 17.27
N ARG A 284 1.94 15.02 16.34
CA ARG A 284 0.89 14.76 15.36
C ARG A 284 1.21 13.51 14.55
N LEU A 285 2.44 13.41 14.02
CA LEU A 285 2.86 12.24 13.23
C LEU A 285 2.81 10.93 14.02
N VAL A 286 3.11 10.95 15.32
CA VAL A 286 3.01 9.76 16.19
C VAL A 286 1.55 9.34 16.36
N LYS A 287 0.64 10.28 16.66
CA LYS A 287 -0.80 10.01 16.76
C LYS A 287 -1.38 9.52 15.44
N GLU A 288 -1.09 10.21 14.33
CA GLU A 288 -1.56 9.82 12.99
C GLU A 288 -1.04 8.44 12.59
N SER A 289 0.24 8.14 12.82
CA SER A 289 0.81 6.82 12.55
C SER A 289 0.15 5.71 13.38
N LEU A 290 -0.18 5.99 14.64
CA LEU A 290 -0.90 5.05 15.49
C LEU A 290 -2.33 4.80 14.96
N ILE A 291 -3.07 5.85 14.60
CA ILE A 291 -4.42 5.74 14.02
C ILE A 291 -4.38 4.93 12.72
N GLU A 292 -3.44 5.24 11.81
CA GLU A 292 -3.25 4.50 10.56
C GLU A 292 -3.01 3.00 10.81
N ARG A 293 -2.20 2.66 11.81
CA ARG A 293 -1.93 1.26 12.15
C ARG A 293 -3.13 0.55 12.79
N ILE A 294 -3.93 1.25 13.60
CA ILE A 294 -5.19 0.71 14.13
C ILE A 294 -6.16 0.43 12.98
N ILE A 295 -6.34 1.38 12.04
CA ILE A 295 -7.17 1.20 10.86
C ILE A 295 -6.70 0.01 10.04
N ALA A 296 -5.39 -0.09 9.75
CA ALA A 296 -4.82 -1.21 9.00
C ALA A 296 -5.10 -2.56 9.69
N THR A 297 -4.95 -2.63 11.02
CA THR A 297 -5.23 -3.84 11.80
C THR A 297 -6.72 -4.21 11.76
N ALA A 298 -7.61 -3.23 11.88
CA ALA A 298 -9.05 -3.44 11.84
C ALA A 298 -9.50 -3.92 10.45
N VAL A 299 -8.97 -3.32 9.38
CA VAL A 299 -9.24 -3.72 7.99
C VAL A 299 -8.76 -5.15 7.74
N GLU A 300 -7.53 -5.49 8.14
CA GLU A 300 -6.98 -6.84 7.94
C GLU A 300 -7.77 -7.90 8.72
N THR A 301 -8.19 -7.58 9.94
CA THR A 301 -9.02 -8.47 10.76
C THR A 301 -10.41 -8.68 10.15
N ALA A 302 -11.05 -7.61 9.67
CA ALA A 302 -12.34 -7.69 8.99
C ALA A 302 -12.25 -8.47 7.66
N ASP A 303 -11.16 -8.27 6.90
CA ASP A 303 -10.87 -9.00 5.67
C ASP A 303 -10.70 -10.50 5.94
N ALA A 304 -9.89 -10.87 6.94
CA ALA A 304 -9.73 -12.27 7.35
C ALA A 304 -11.07 -12.92 7.71
N ARG A 305 -11.93 -12.23 8.48
CA ARG A 305 -13.28 -12.71 8.80
C ARG A 305 -14.10 -12.99 7.53
N ARG A 306 -14.08 -12.08 6.55
CA ARG A 306 -14.85 -12.23 5.30
C ARG A 306 -14.35 -13.41 4.47
N ILE A 307 -13.04 -13.60 4.33
CA ILE A 307 -12.48 -14.73 3.60
C ILE A 307 -12.78 -16.07 4.31
N LEU A 308 -12.73 -16.11 5.64
CA LEU A 308 -13.15 -17.28 6.41
C LEU A 308 -14.63 -17.60 6.17
N LEU A 309 -15.51 -16.59 6.24
CA LEU A 309 -16.94 -16.75 6.00
C LEU A 309 -17.26 -17.12 4.56
N ALA A 310 -16.47 -16.66 3.56
CA ALA A 310 -16.66 -17.01 2.16
C ALA A 310 -16.47 -18.51 1.90
N ASN A 311 -15.52 -19.14 2.59
CA ASN A 311 -15.35 -20.58 2.58
C ASN A 311 -16.51 -21.31 3.27
N LEU A 312 -17.06 -20.72 4.34
CA LEU A 312 -18.13 -21.33 5.14
C LEU A 312 -19.52 -21.17 4.50
N SER A 313 -19.78 -20.08 3.79
CA SER A 313 -21.12 -19.76 3.25
C SER A 313 -21.55 -20.76 2.18
N ASP A 314 -20.64 -21.15 1.29
CA ASP A 314 -20.96 -22.08 0.19
C ASP A 314 -21.13 -23.53 0.67
N LEU A 315 -20.29 -23.95 1.64
CA LEU A 315 -20.28 -25.32 2.14
C LEU A 315 -21.30 -25.58 3.27
N TRP A 316 -21.48 -24.62 4.19
CA TRP A 316 -22.24 -24.77 5.43
C TRP A 316 -23.17 -23.58 5.73
N GLY A 317 -23.68 -22.87 4.73
CA GLY A 317 -24.58 -21.71 4.92
C GLY A 317 -25.84 -22.00 5.76
N ASP A 318 -26.33 -23.24 5.78
CA ASP A 318 -27.48 -23.66 6.60
C ASP A 318 -27.13 -23.94 8.08
N HIS A 319 -25.84 -24.01 8.43
CA HIS A 319 -25.40 -24.29 9.80
C HIS A 319 -25.75 -23.11 10.72
N PRO A 320 -26.38 -23.33 11.90
CA PRO A 320 -26.85 -22.25 12.76
C PRO A 320 -25.78 -21.22 13.12
N GLY A 321 -24.56 -21.67 13.45
CA GLY A 321 -23.45 -20.78 13.80
C GLY A 321 -22.92 -19.96 12.62
N VAL A 322 -22.96 -20.50 11.39
CA VAL A 322 -22.54 -19.75 10.19
C VAL A 322 -23.59 -18.71 9.83
N LYS A 323 -24.87 -19.10 9.93
CA LYS A 323 -26.00 -18.21 9.68
C LYS A 323 -26.02 -17.02 10.66
N GLU A 324 -25.78 -17.26 11.94
CA GLU A 324 -25.67 -16.21 12.96
C GLU A 324 -24.57 -15.18 12.59
N GLU A 325 -23.39 -15.65 12.19
CA GLU A 325 -22.30 -14.76 11.76
C GLU A 325 -22.67 -13.97 10.50
N LEU A 326 -23.27 -14.61 9.49
CA LEU A 326 -23.70 -13.93 8.27
C LEU A 326 -24.81 -12.90 8.53
N GLU A 327 -25.77 -13.21 9.41
CA GLU A 327 -26.86 -12.29 9.79
C GLU A 327 -26.38 -11.06 10.55
N SER A 328 -25.19 -11.13 11.17
CA SER A 328 -24.56 -9.97 11.85
C SER A 328 -23.95 -8.93 10.90
N LEU A 329 -23.86 -9.24 9.60
CA LEU A 329 -23.25 -8.40 8.58
C LEU A 329 -24.29 -7.60 7.78
N THR A 330 -23.84 -6.51 7.15
CA THR A 330 -24.67 -5.76 6.21
C THR A 330 -24.99 -6.56 4.94
N VAL A 331 -25.93 -6.03 4.16
CA VAL A 331 -26.41 -6.70 2.94
C VAL A 331 -25.31 -6.76 1.88
N ASP A 332 -24.55 -5.70 1.69
CA ASP A 332 -23.42 -5.64 0.76
C ASP A 332 -22.29 -6.59 1.16
N ASP A 333 -21.96 -6.68 2.44
CA ASP A 333 -20.97 -7.63 2.96
C ASP A 333 -21.39 -9.09 2.73
N ARG A 334 -22.66 -9.43 2.96
CA ARG A 334 -23.17 -10.77 2.67
C ARG A 334 -23.09 -11.10 1.17
N LEU A 335 -23.53 -10.18 0.31
CA LEU A 335 -23.46 -10.37 -1.15
C LEU A 335 -22.01 -10.56 -1.62
N LEU A 336 -21.07 -9.82 -1.03
CA LEU A 336 -19.65 -10.02 -1.30
C LEU A 336 -19.19 -11.40 -0.84
N ILE A 337 -19.45 -11.77 0.42
CA ILE A 337 -18.97 -13.05 0.97
C ILE A 337 -19.48 -14.22 0.13
N GLU A 338 -20.75 -14.18 -0.27
CA GLU A 338 -21.34 -15.15 -1.19
C GLU A 338 -20.59 -15.17 -2.53
N LEU A 339 -20.35 -14.01 -3.16
CA LEU A 339 -19.63 -13.90 -4.42
C LEU A 339 -18.18 -14.41 -4.31
N LEU A 340 -17.45 -14.04 -3.26
CA LEU A 340 -16.10 -14.53 -3.00
C LEU A 340 -16.09 -16.04 -2.79
N GLY A 341 -17.09 -16.60 -2.11
CA GLY A 341 -17.27 -18.04 -1.96
C GLY A 341 -17.43 -18.74 -3.31
N GLN A 342 -18.29 -18.21 -4.19
CA GLN A 342 -18.48 -18.74 -5.54
C GLN A 342 -17.22 -18.63 -6.42
N LEU A 343 -16.44 -17.55 -6.27
CA LEU A 343 -15.14 -17.42 -6.93
C LEU A 343 -14.14 -18.45 -6.37
N LEU A 344 -14.08 -18.64 -5.05
CA LEU A 344 -13.19 -19.63 -4.44
C LEU A 344 -13.48 -21.06 -4.91
N THR A 345 -14.76 -21.41 -5.11
CA THR A 345 -15.18 -22.76 -5.58
C THR A 345 -15.28 -22.89 -7.10
N GLY A 346 -15.21 -21.79 -7.86
CA GLY A 346 -15.24 -21.79 -9.33
C GLY A 346 -16.64 -21.97 -9.93
N ASN A 347 -17.68 -21.51 -9.23
CA ASN A 347 -19.07 -21.62 -9.68
C ASN A 347 -19.50 -20.44 -10.57
N HIS A 348 -19.19 -20.54 -11.86
CA HIS A 348 -19.31 -19.44 -12.81
C HIS A 348 -20.75 -18.92 -13.01
N GLU A 349 -21.77 -19.78 -12.99
CA GLU A 349 -23.16 -19.36 -13.25
C GLU A 349 -23.68 -18.43 -12.15
N GLN A 350 -23.35 -18.70 -10.89
CA GLN A 350 -23.80 -17.89 -9.76
C GLN A 350 -23.03 -16.57 -9.63
N VAL A 351 -21.77 -16.53 -10.09
CA VAL A 351 -20.96 -15.31 -10.09
C VAL A 351 -21.64 -14.19 -10.88
N GLU A 352 -22.18 -14.46 -12.06
CA GLU A 352 -22.80 -13.41 -12.90
C GLU A 352 -24.07 -12.80 -12.27
N GLU A 353 -24.92 -13.63 -11.66
CA GLU A 353 -26.15 -13.17 -11.00
C GLU A 353 -25.83 -12.31 -9.78
N GLN A 354 -24.94 -12.79 -8.91
CA GLN A 354 -24.60 -12.10 -7.66
C GLN A 354 -23.79 -10.83 -7.92
N PHE A 355 -22.91 -10.84 -8.93
CA PHE A 355 -22.12 -9.67 -9.32
C PHE A 355 -23.02 -8.46 -9.64
N THR A 356 -24.08 -8.66 -10.41
CA THR A 356 -25.01 -7.57 -10.77
C THR A 356 -25.68 -6.95 -9.54
N ARG A 357 -26.08 -7.78 -8.57
CA ARG A 357 -26.71 -7.32 -7.31
C ARG A 357 -25.71 -6.54 -6.46
N LEU A 358 -24.47 -7.01 -6.37
CA LEU A 358 -23.41 -6.34 -5.64
C LEU A 358 -23.07 -4.97 -6.27
N MET A 359 -22.99 -4.87 -7.60
CA MET A 359 -22.67 -3.60 -8.27
C MET A 359 -23.72 -2.53 -7.97
N LEU A 360 -25.01 -2.91 -7.90
CA LEU A 360 -26.07 -1.99 -7.52
C LEU A 360 -25.94 -1.50 -6.07
N ALA A 361 -25.54 -2.39 -5.15
CA ALA A 361 -25.34 -2.04 -3.74
C ALA A 361 -24.10 -1.12 -3.55
N LEU A 362 -23.03 -1.33 -4.32
CA LEU A 362 -21.79 -0.55 -4.19
C LEU A 362 -21.91 0.88 -4.74
N ARG A 363 -22.73 1.11 -5.77
CA ARG A 363 -22.81 2.43 -6.45
C ARG A 363 -23.17 3.60 -5.55
N THR A 364 -23.89 3.36 -4.46
CA THR A 364 -24.32 4.40 -3.52
C THR A 364 -23.31 4.66 -2.42
N LYS A 365 -22.21 3.90 -2.36
CA LYS A 365 -21.24 3.94 -1.28
C LYS A 365 -20.06 4.86 -1.61
N LYS A 366 -19.46 5.49 -0.59
CA LYS A 366 -18.28 6.37 -0.77
C LYS A 366 -17.02 5.55 -1.09
N LEU A 367 -16.17 6.05 -1.97
CA LEU A 367 -14.84 5.44 -2.26
C LEU A 367 -13.68 6.41 -2.05
N LEU A 368 -13.98 7.67 -1.72
CA LEU A 368 -13.00 8.68 -1.37
C LEU A 368 -12.97 8.86 0.15
N TYR A 369 -11.87 9.38 0.69
CA TYR A 369 -11.80 9.92 2.05
C TYR A 369 -10.79 11.06 2.11
N LEU A 370 -10.87 11.88 3.15
CA LEU A 370 -9.85 12.88 3.47
C LEU A 370 -8.76 12.20 4.33
N PRO A 371 -7.46 12.39 4.06
CA PRO A 371 -6.42 11.78 4.88
C PRO A 371 -6.33 12.44 6.26
N LEU A 372 -5.78 11.75 7.26
CA LEU A 372 -5.64 12.27 8.63
C LEU A 372 -4.90 13.61 8.69
N SER A 373 -3.84 13.75 7.87
CA SER A 373 -3.07 14.99 7.72
C SER A 373 -3.87 16.23 7.27
N ARG A 374 -5.12 16.03 6.82
CA ARG A 374 -6.06 17.08 6.43
C ARG A 374 -7.32 17.09 7.30
N GLY A 375 -7.32 16.40 8.43
CA GLY A 375 -8.46 16.33 9.35
C GLY A 375 -9.52 15.30 8.97
N GLY A 376 -9.18 14.28 8.19
CA GLY A 376 -10.12 13.21 7.85
C GLY A 376 -10.59 12.38 9.05
N ASP A 377 -11.85 11.95 9.00
CA ASP A 377 -12.43 11.09 10.03
C ASP A 377 -11.89 9.65 9.95
N PRO A 378 -11.23 9.14 11.01
CA PRO A 378 -10.69 7.78 11.05
C PRO A 378 -11.72 6.68 10.75
N ALA A 379 -12.98 6.84 11.16
CA ALA A 379 -14.02 5.83 10.92
C ALA A 379 -14.40 5.76 9.43
N GLN A 380 -14.53 6.91 8.77
CA GLN A 380 -14.71 6.99 7.32
C GLN A 380 -13.53 6.36 6.55
N ILE A 381 -12.29 6.66 6.96
CA ILE A 381 -11.08 6.08 6.35
C ILE A 381 -11.11 4.55 6.45
N TYR A 382 -11.45 4.01 7.61
CA TYR A 382 -11.62 2.56 7.82
C TYR A 382 -12.67 1.97 6.85
N SER A 383 -13.87 2.55 6.77
CA SER A 383 -14.95 2.04 5.90
C SER A 383 -14.54 2.00 4.42
N VAL A 384 -13.90 3.07 3.93
CA VAL A 384 -13.46 3.15 2.54
C VAL A 384 -12.34 2.17 2.24
N ARG A 385 -11.33 2.05 3.13
CA ARG A 385 -10.25 1.07 2.94
C ARG A 385 -10.73 -0.38 3.02
N LEU A 386 -11.71 -0.64 3.88
CA LEU A 386 -12.36 -1.94 3.96
C LEU A 386 -13.09 -2.28 2.64
N ARG A 387 -13.82 -1.32 2.07
CA ARG A 387 -14.47 -1.47 0.76
C ARG A 387 -13.47 -1.66 -0.37
N ARG A 388 -12.40 -0.87 -0.38
CA ARG A 388 -11.29 -1.02 -1.33
C ARG A 388 -10.69 -2.42 -1.27
N ARG A 389 -10.44 -2.97 -0.07
CA ARG A 389 -9.90 -4.34 0.10
C ARG A 389 -10.82 -5.38 -0.56
N MET A 390 -12.14 -5.25 -0.38
CA MET A 390 -13.14 -6.13 -1.03
C MET A 390 -13.04 -6.08 -2.55
N MET A 391 -12.99 -4.86 -3.11
CA MET A 391 -12.89 -4.66 -4.56
C MET A 391 -11.56 -5.19 -5.11
N SER A 392 -10.48 -5.05 -4.35
CA SER A 392 -9.15 -5.55 -4.73
C SER A 392 -9.13 -7.06 -4.93
N HIS A 393 -9.76 -7.84 -4.03
CA HIS A 393 -9.88 -9.30 -4.19
C HIS A 393 -10.63 -9.66 -5.49
N MET A 394 -11.77 -9.02 -5.74
CA MET A 394 -12.56 -9.27 -6.95
C MET A 394 -11.81 -8.91 -8.23
N LEU A 395 -11.15 -7.75 -8.27
CA LEU A 395 -10.39 -7.29 -9.45
C LEU A 395 -9.17 -8.17 -9.75
N THR A 396 -8.65 -8.85 -8.72
CA THR A 396 -7.57 -9.82 -8.83
C THR A 396 -8.10 -11.19 -9.30
N TRP A 397 -9.27 -11.62 -8.83
CA TRP A 397 -9.81 -12.97 -9.08
C TRP A 397 -10.67 -13.08 -10.36
N LEU A 398 -11.45 -12.05 -10.71
CA LEU A 398 -12.34 -12.06 -11.86
C LEU A 398 -11.60 -12.34 -13.18
N PRO A 399 -10.47 -11.67 -13.50
CA PRO A 399 -9.77 -11.93 -14.77
C PRO A 399 -9.23 -13.36 -14.86
N ARG A 400 -8.74 -13.91 -13.73
CA ARG A 400 -8.21 -15.28 -13.66
C ARG A 400 -9.29 -16.35 -13.95
N GLN A 401 -10.55 -16.07 -13.62
CA GLN A 401 -11.70 -16.91 -13.97
C GLN A 401 -12.36 -16.55 -15.31
N GLY A 402 -11.74 -15.68 -16.09
CA GLY A 402 -12.20 -15.33 -17.43
C GLY A 402 -13.37 -14.35 -17.47
N PHE A 403 -13.58 -13.56 -16.42
CA PHE A 403 -14.60 -12.52 -16.32
C PHE A 403 -14.04 -11.12 -16.66
N TYR A 404 -13.54 -10.94 -17.87
CA TYR A 404 -12.93 -9.68 -18.32
C TYR A 404 -13.93 -8.53 -18.34
N LYS A 405 -15.17 -8.82 -18.77
CA LYS A 405 -16.24 -7.81 -18.82
C LYS A 405 -16.60 -7.30 -17.42
N GLN A 406 -16.80 -8.21 -16.47
CA GLN A 406 -17.15 -7.88 -15.08
C GLN A 406 -16.02 -7.12 -14.39
N ALA A 407 -14.75 -7.48 -14.67
CA ALA A 407 -13.60 -6.72 -14.17
C ALA A 407 -13.61 -5.26 -14.67
N CYS A 408 -13.89 -5.02 -15.95
CA CYS A 408 -14.08 -3.68 -16.50
C CYS A 408 -15.29 -2.95 -15.85
N GLU A 409 -16.41 -3.64 -15.67
CA GLU A 409 -17.61 -3.06 -15.04
C GLU A 409 -17.39 -2.65 -13.57
N LEU A 410 -16.58 -3.42 -12.84
CA LEU A 410 -16.20 -3.09 -11.46
C LEU A 410 -15.29 -1.84 -11.40
N ILE A 411 -14.33 -1.71 -12.32
CA ILE A 411 -13.50 -0.50 -12.45
C ILE A 411 -14.36 0.73 -12.79
N GLU A 412 -15.30 0.59 -13.71
CA GLU A 412 -16.24 1.68 -14.02
C GLU A 412 -17.13 2.03 -12.83
N THR A 413 -17.54 1.04 -12.05
CA THR A 413 -18.30 1.27 -10.82
C THR A 413 -17.47 2.02 -9.79
N ALA A 414 -16.18 1.66 -9.61
CA ALA A 414 -15.26 2.41 -8.75
C ALA A 414 -15.13 3.88 -9.19
N ARG A 415 -14.93 4.11 -10.49
CA ARG A 415 -14.86 5.46 -11.07
C ARG A 415 -16.16 6.25 -10.85
N PHE A 416 -17.30 5.59 -11.04
CA PHE A 416 -18.61 6.18 -10.81
C PHE A 416 -18.79 6.60 -9.35
N MET A 417 -18.40 5.74 -8.39
CA MET A 417 -18.49 6.01 -6.96
C MET A 417 -17.67 7.24 -6.55
N GLU A 418 -16.45 7.39 -7.06
CA GLU A 418 -15.62 8.57 -6.77
C GLU A 418 -16.18 9.85 -7.41
N HIS A 419 -16.74 9.76 -8.62
CA HIS A 419 -17.27 10.93 -9.31
C HIS A 419 -18.57 11.45 -8.68
N HIS A 420 -19.45 10.54 -8.25
CA HIS A 420 -20.79 10.88 -7.76
C HIS A 420 -20.84 11.14 -6.25
N ASN A 421 -19.77 10.84 -5.50
CA ASN A 421 -19.66 11.11 -4.07
C ASN A 421 -18.38 11.90 -3.74
N PRO A 422 -18.22 13.15 -4.22
CA PRO A 422 -17.02 13.95 -3.99
C PRO A 422 -16.93 14.45 -2.54
N ILE A 423 -15.75 14.37 -1.93
CA ILE A 423 -15.50 14.77 -0.52
C ILE A 423 -14.79 16.13 -0.42
N GLY A 424 -14.42 16.72 -1.55
CA GLY A 424 -13.75 18.03 -1.62
C GLY A 424 -12.26 17.95 -1.98
N PRO A 425 -11.55 19.09 -1.97
CA PRO A 425 -10.16 19.17 -2.39
C PRO A 425 -9.24 18.43 -1.42
N GLY A 426 -8.39 17.54 -1.95
CA GLY A 426 -7.45 16.78 -1.14
C GLY A 426 -7.91 15.40 -0.71
N ALA A 427 -9.06 14.94 -1.21
CA ALA A 427 -9.49 13.57 -1.04
C ALA A 427 -8.46 12.59 -1.67
N VAL A 428 -8.26 11.46 -1.01
CA VAL A 428 -7.47 10.34 -1.52
C VAL A 428 -8.36 9.49 -2.42
N THR A 429 -7.87 9.23 -3.63
CA THR A 429 -8.49 8.28 -4.57
C THR A 429 -7.95 6.89 -4.31
N GLU A 430 -8.85 5.91 -4.33
CA GLU A 430 -8.51 4.49 -4.26
C GLU A 430 -8.56 3.82 -5.65
N PHE A 431 -9.06 4.53 -6.66
CA PHE A 431 -9.16 4.06 -8.03
C PHE A 431 -7.80 3.65 -8.62
N ASP A 432 -6.72 4.37 -8.32
CA ASP A 432 -5.40 4.12 -8.91
C ASP A 432 -4.90 2.69 -8.65
N GLU A 433 -5.02 2.24 -7.40
CA GLU A 433 -4.59 0.89 -7.02
C GLU A 433 -5.55 -0.18 -7.52
N LEU A 434 -6.86 0.08 -7.44
CA LEU A 434 -7.88 -0.84 -7.99
C LEU A 434 -7.66 -1.06 -9.50
N PHE A 435 -7.40 0.02 -10.24
CA PHE A 435 -7.11 -0.04 -11.67
C PHE A 435 -5.84 -0.84 -11.94
N TYR A 436 -4.76 -0.57 -11.18
CA TYR A 436 -3.51 -1.32 -11.30
C TYR A 436 -3.73 -2.82 -11.15
N LEU A 437 -4.34 -3.25 -10.03
CA LEU A 437 -4.59 -4.66 -9.73
C LEU A 437 -5.43 -5.35 -10.81
N CYS A 438 -6.49 -4.69 -11.27
CA CYS A 438 -7.34 -5.18 -12.34
C CYS A 438 -6.57 -5.35 -13.66
N PHE A 439 -5.88 -4.28 -14.08
CA PHE A 439 -5.16 -4.25 -15.34
C PHE A 439 -4.05 -5.29 -15.36
N GLU A 440 -3.23 -5.36 -14.31
CA GLU A 440 -2.18 -6.35 -14.16
C GLU A 440 -2.76 -7.77 -14.23
N SER A 441 -3.83 -8.06 -13.47
CA SER A 441 -4.47 -9.37 -13.45
C SER A 441 -5.07 -9.77 -14.80
N MET A 442 -5.67 -8.81 -15.54
CA MET A 442 -6.19 -9.04 -16.89
C MET A 442 -5.08 -9.35 -17.90
N VAL A 443 -3.97 -8.60 -17.86
CA VAL A 443 -2.81 -8.86 -18.72
C VAL A 443 -2.19 -10.21 -18.38
N ARG A 444 -2.03 -10.53 -17.08
CA ARG A 444 -1.49 -11.81 -16.63
C ARG A 444 -2.34 -12.98 -17.10
N ALA A 445 -3.66 -12.89 -16.95
CA ALA A 445 -4.58 -13.91 -17.46
C ALA A 445 -4.53 -14.03 -19.00
N ALA A 446 -4.30 -12.93 -19.73
CA ALA A 446 -4.18 -12.95 -21.19
C ALA A 446 -2.87 -13.62 -21.64
N VAL A 447 -1.76 -13.30 -20.97
CA VAL A 447 -0.46 -13.95 -21.20
C VAL A 447 -0.54 -15.45 -20.89
N HIS A 448 -1.15 -15.83 -19.76
CA HIS A 448 -1.37 -17.23 -19.40
C HIS A 448 -2.15 -17.97 -20.49
N ASN A 449 -3.28 -17.41 -20.95
CA ASN A 449 -4.06 -18.00 -22.05
C ASN A 449 -3.26 -18.13 -23.36
N ALA A 450 -2.47 -17.12 -23.72
CA ALA A 450 -1.64 -17.18 -24.93
C ALA A 450 -0.59 -18.30 -24.90
N ILE A 451 0.02 -18.54 -23.74
CA ILE A 451 0.95 -19.66 -23.54
C ILE A 451 0.21 -21.00 -23.66
N LEU A 452 -1.01 -21.11 -23.13
CA LEU A 452 -1.84 -22.31 -23.28
C LEU A 452 -2.22 -22.58 -24.75
N TRP A 453 -2.61 -21.55 -25.52
CA TRP A 453 -2.85 -21.70 -26.95
C TRP A 453 -1.62 -22.21 -27.68
N ARG A 454 -0.44 -21.66 -27.36
CA ARG A 454 0.83 -22.11 -27.93
C ARG A 454 1.14 -23.56 -27.60
N ARG A 455 0.87 -23.97 -26.35
CA ARG A 455 1.03 -25.36 -25.90
C ARG A 455 0.14 -26.32 -26.67
N GLU A 456 -1.11 -25.95 -26.90
CA GLU A 456 -2.07 -26.72 -27.69
C GLU A 456 -1.63 -26.83 -29.16
N GLU A 457 -1.16 -25.73 -29.77
CA GLU A 457 -0.62 -25.73 -31.13
C GLU A 457 0.55 -26.71 -31.30
N LEU A 458 1.52 -26.68 -30.38
CA LEU A 458 2.68 -27.56 -30.40
C LEU A 458 2.30 -29.03 -30.21
N SER A 459 1.36 -29.30 -29.29
CA SER A 459 0.83 -30.64 -29.06
C SER A 459 0.08 -31.18 -30.29
N ALA A 460 -0.66 -30.32 -31.02
CA ALA A 460 -1.38 -30.71 -32.23
C ALA A 460 -0.45 -30.89 -33.44
N GLY A 461 0.67 -30.16 -33.50
CA GLY A 461 1.67 -30.23 -34.57
C GLY A 461 2.54 -31.50 -34.55
N GLY A 462 2.54 -32.26 -33.45
CA GLY A 462 3.39 -33.45 -33.29
C GLY A 462 4.89 -33.13 -33.24
N GLU A 463 5.25 -31.89 -32.92
CA GLU A 463 6.63 -31.38 -32.99
C GLU A 463 7.46 -31.70 -31.73
N VAL A 464 6.83 -32.17 -30.64
CA VAL A 464 7.52 -32.41 -29.35
C VAL A 464 6.96 -33.65 -28.63
N ASP A 465 7.82 -34.60 -28.24
CA ASP A 465 7.44 -35.82 -27.50
C ASP A 465 7.05 -35.54 -26.02
N GLU A 466 7.67 -34.53 -25.38
CA GLU A 466 7.33 -34.03 -24.04
C GLU A 466 7.48 -32.50 -23.97
N LEU A 467 6.38 -31.78 -23.71
CA LEU A 467 6.40 -30.32 -23.51
C LEU A 467 6.81 -29.98 -22.07
N PRO A 468 7.67 -28.97 -21.84
CA PRO A 468 8.04 -28.54 -20.49
C PRO A 468 6.79 -28.23 -19.67
N SER A 469 6.74 -28.77 -18.44
CA SER A 469 5.73 -28.38 -17.46
C SER A 469 6.15 -27.07 -16.82
N VAL A 470 5.65 -25.95 -17.34
CA VAL A 470 5.89 -24.63 -16.75
C VAL A 470 4.75 -24.29 -15.81
N ASN A 471 5.06 -24.05 -14.53
CA ASN A 471 4.11 -23.47 -13.60
C ASN A 471 4.08 -21.95 -13.81
N LEU A 472 3.10 -21.47 -14.57
CA LEU A 472 2.96 -20.05 -14.90
C LEU A 472 2.65 -19.17 -13.69
N ASP A 473 2.24 -19.76 -12.56
CA ASP A 473 2.00 -19.03 -11.33
C ASP A 473 3.28 -18.79 -10.51
N GLU A 474 4.33 -19.58 -10.75
CA GLU A 474 5.64 -19.49 -10.08
C GLU A 474 6.76 -19.05 -11.04
N HIS A 475 6.39 -18.73 -12.29
CA HIS A 475 7.33 -18.30 -13.32
C HIS A 475 7.84 -16.88 -13.04
N ASP A 476 9.13 -16.67 -13.20
CA ASP A 476 9.83 -15.46 -12.75
C ASP A 476 10.71 -14.82 -13.83
N GLY A 477 10.27 -14.95 -15.09
CA GLY A 477 10.94 -14.32 -16.24
C GLY A 477 11.96 -15.21 -16.94
N GLU A 478 12.05 -16.49 -16.60
CA GLU A 478 12.85 -17.44 -17.38
C GLU A 478 12.30 -17.56 -18.82
N SER A 479 13.18 -17.76 -19.80
CA SER A 479 12.75 -17.81 -21.20
C SER A 479 11.86 -19.02 -21.45
N LEU A 480 10.69 -18.79 -22.06
CA LEU A 480 9.76 -19.87 -22.44
C LEU A 480 10.24 -20.71 -23.64
N GLY A 481 11.27 -20.26 -24.37
CA GLY A 481 11.74 -20.94 -25.58
C GLY A 481 10.60 -21.15 -26.59
N ASP A 482 10.38 -22.39 -27.01
CA ASP A 482 9.34 -22.74 -28.00
C ASP A 482 7.90 -22.51 -27.50
N LEU A 483 7.70 -22.48 -26.17
CA LEU A 483 6.41 -22.18 -25.52
C LEU A 483 6.06 -20.69 -25.56
N GLU A 484 6.99 -19.82 -25.98
CA GLU A 484 6.70 -18.40 -26.13
C GLU A 484 5.59 -18.19 -27.19
N PRO A 485 4.51 -17.46 -26.87
CA PRO A 485 3.42 -17.25 -27.82
C PRO A 485 3.88 -16.40 -29.01
N LYS A 486 3.30 -16.67 -30.18
CA LYS A 486 3.51 -15.82 -31.36
C LYS A 486 3.06 -14.40 -31.04
N SER A 487 3.93 -13.43 -31.29
CA SER A 487 3.73 -12.06 -30.80
C SER A 487 2.48 -11.39 -31.39
N ASP A 488 2.08 -11.71 -32.63
CA ASP A 488 0.99 -11.00 -33.32
C ASP A 488 -0.37 -11.13 -32.61
N GLU A 489 -0.76 -12.36 -32.20
CA GLU A 489 -2.07 -12.61 -31.57
C GLU A 489 -2.11 -12.06 -30.14
N LEU A 490 -1.05 -12.29 -29.35
CA LEU A 490 -0.95 -11.75 -27.99
C LEU A 490 -0.93 -10.22 -28.00
N ILE A 491 -0.11 -9.59 -28.86
CA ILE A 491 -0.03 -8.14 -28.95
C ILE A 491 -1.37 -7.54 -29.36
N ALA A 492 -2.10 -8.14 -30.31
CA ALA A 492 -3.42 -7.65 -30.71
C ALA A 492 -4.42 -7.61 -29.54
N ILE A 493 -4.44 -8.66 -28.71
CA ILE A 493 -5.28 -8.71 -27.51
C ILE A 493 -4.84 -7.68 -26.48
N LEU A 494 -3.53 -7.54 -26.24
CA LEU A 494 -3.00 -6.56 -25.29
C LEU A 494 -3.24 -5.12 -25.75
N GLU A 495 -3.14 -4.83 -27.04
CA GLU A 495 -3.50 -3.53 -27.61
C GLU A 495 -4.99 -3.24 -27.40
N GLN A 496 -5.88 -4.21 -27.67
CA GLN A 496 -7.32 -4.05 -27.44
C GLN A 496 -7.65 -3.84 -25.96
N LEU A 497 -7.08 -4.67 -25.07
CA LEU A 497 -7.26 -4.56 -23.62
C LEU A 497 -6.78 -3.18 -23.13
N THR A 498 -5.58 -2.79 -23.54
CA THR A 498 -5.00 -1.48 -23.18
C THR A 498 -5.88 -0.36 -23.70
N GLU A 499 -6.36 -0.40 -24.94
CA GLU A 499 -7.25 0.65 -25.49
C GLU A 499 -8.54 0.80 -24.67
N VAL A 500 -9.18 -0.30 -24.30
CA VAL A 500 -10.42 -0.29 -23.52
C VAL A 500 -10.19 0.33 -22.14
N MET A 501 -9.17 -0.14 -21.42
CA MET A 501 -8.89 0.28 -20.05
C MET A 501 -8.27 1.69 -19.98
N LEU A 502 -7.48 2.08 -20.97
CA LEU A 502 -6.84 3.40 -21.02
C LEU A 502 -7.87 4.53 -21.15
N GLY A 503 -9.03 4.26 -21.76
CA GLY A 503 -10.15 5.21 -21.76
C GLY A 503 -10.58 5.62 -20.36
N SER A 504 -10.74 4.65 -19.46
CA SER A 504 -11.11 4.85 -18.05
C SER A 504 -9.97 5.52 -17.28
N TRP A 505 -8.73 5.04 -17.44
CA TRP A 505 -7.52 5.61 -16.82
C TRP A 505 -7.33 7.09 -17.16
N LEU A 506 -7.39 7.45 -18.45
CA LEU A 506 -7.19 8.83 -18.88
C LEU A 506 -8.34 9.74 -18.45
N SER A 507 -9.55 9.20 -18.28
CA SER A 507 -10.68 9.97 -17.78
C SER A 507 -10.50 10.30 -16.30
N HIS A 508 -10.10 9.32 -15.49
CA HIS A 508 -9.74 9.51 -14.09
C HIS A 508 -8.52 10.43 -13.93
N SER A 509 -7.46 10.21 -14.71
CA SER A 509 -6.25 11.04 -14.63
C SER A 509 -6.52 12.52 -14.91
N ARG A 510 -7.56 12.89 -15.67
CA ARG A 510 -7.90 14.30 -15.92
C ARG A 510 -8.55 14.99 -14.73
N THR A 511 -9.21 14.24 -13.85
CA THR A 511 -9.82 14.77 -12.63
C THR A 511 -8.84 14.82 -11.47
N LEU A 512 -7.79 13.98 -11.51
CA LEU A 512 -6.72 13.95 -10.51
C LEU A 512 -5.67 15.04 -10.73
N ARG A 513 -5.29 15.74 -9.65
CA ARG A 513 -4.14 16.66 -9.61
C ARG A 513 -2.92 15.93 -9.06
N LEU A 514 -1.86 15.79 -9.87
CA LEU A 514 -0.63 15.09 -9.46
C LEU A 514 0.33 15.97 -8.67
N SER A 515 0.31 17.28 -8.92
CA SER A 515 1.13 18.26 -8.22
C SER A 515 0.36 19.57 -8.09
N VAL A 516 0.58 20.28 -6.99
CA VAL A 516 -0.01 21.61 -6.81
C VAL A 516 0.38 22.58 -7.94
N LEU A 517 1.54 22.38 -8.58
CA LEU A 517 2.03 23.25 -9.67
C LEU A 517 1.17 23.22 -10.93
N GLU A 518 0.31 22.21 -11.10
CA GLU A 518 -0.67 22.16 -12.18
C GLU A 518 -1.74 23.26 -12.04
N SER A 519 -2.03 23.70 -10.80
CA SER A 519 -2.97 24.79 -10.53
C SER A 519 -2.48 26.15 -11.07
N VAL A 520 -1.17 26.29 -11.24
CA VAL A 520 -0.50 27.51 -11.73
C VAL A 520 0.13 27.31 -13.10
N ASP A 521 -0.28 26.28 -13.85
CA ASP A 521 0.32 26.00 -15.16
C ASP A 521 -0.05 27.05 -16.23
N ASN A 522 -1.21 27.70 -16.06
CA ASN A 522 -1.62 28.78 -16.94
C ASN A 522 -0.72 30.03 -16.77
N SER A 523 -0.56 30.80 -17.86
CA SER A 523 0.39 31.92 -17.89
C SER A 523 0.03 33.10 -16.96
N ARG A 524 -1.24 33.25 -16.58
CA ARG A 524 -1.70 34.34 -15.69
C ARG A 524 -1.39 34.01 -14.24
N SER A 525 -1.84 32.85 -13.76
CA SER A 525 -1.59 32.38 -12.40
C SER A 525 -0.10 32.21 -12.14
N TRP A 526 0.66 31.74 -13.12
CA TRP A 526 2.13 31.68 -13.02
C TRP A 526 2.76 33.06 -12.80
N LYS A 527 2.37 34.07 -13.58
CA LYS A 527 2.90 35.43 -13.41
C LYS A 527 2.59 35.99 -12.03
N GLN A 528 1.36 35.80 -11.56
CA GLN A 528 0.96 36.24 -10.22
C GLN A 528 1.80 35.56 -9.12
N LEU A 529 2.05 34.26 -9.24
CA LEU A 529 2.90 33.53 -8.29
C LEU A 529 4.35 34.06 -8.31
N VAL A 530 4.91 34.29 -9.51
CA VAL A 530 6.26 34.85 -9.67
C VAL A 530 6.35 36.24 -9.05
N GLU A 531 5.37 37.12 -9.30
CA GLU A 531 5.32 38.47 -8.73
C GLU A 531 5.25 38.44 -7.20
N PHE A 532 4.45 37.53 -6.63
CA PHE A 532 4.39 37.32 -5.18
C PHE A 532 5.75 36.89 -4.60
N ILE A 533 6.38 35.87 -5.20
CA ILE A 533 7.69 35.38 -4.75
C ILE A 533 8.75 36.48 -4.87
N GLN A 534 8.78 37.22 -5.97
CA GLN A 534 9.76 38.31 -6.14
C GLN A 534 9.56 39.45 -5.14
N ARG A 535 8.31 39.76 -4.79
CA ARG A 535 7.98 40.89 -3.90
C ARG A 535 8.17 40.54 -2.41
N PHE A 536 7.76 39.34 -2.00
CA PHE A 536 7.69 38.96 -0.58
C PHE A 536 8.56 37.74 -0.22
N GLY A 537 9.10 37.03 -1.20
CA GLY A 537 9.80 35.77 -0.98
C GLY A 537 11.18 35.90 -0.33
N GLY A 538 11.83 37.06 -0.42
CA GLY A 538 13.16 37.29 0.16
C GLY A 538 13.24 36.97 1.66
N PRO A 539 12.46 37.65 2.52
CA PRO A 539 12.40 37.36 3.96
C PRO A 539 11.63 36.08 4.28
N LEU A 540 10.67 35.68 3.43
CA LEU A 540 9.78 34.57 3.73
C LEU A 540 10.43 33.20 3.45
N PHE A 541 11.01 33.00 2.27
CA PHE A 541 11.49 31.70 1.81
C PHE A 541 12.96 31.45 2.19
N THR A 542 13.25 31.49 3.49
CA THR A 542 14.55 31.13 4.03
C THR A 542 14.69 29.61 4.18
N GLN A 543 15.93 29.13 4.28
CA GLN A 543 16.19 27.70 4.49
C GLN A 543 15.64 27.18 5.83
N SER A 544 15.57 28.02 6.87
CA SER A 544 14.94 27.68 8.15
C SER A 544 13.42 27.58 8.02
N PHE A 545 12.80 28.54 7.31
CA PHE A 545 11.35 28.53 7.06
C PHE A 545 10.91 27.31 6.24
N LEU A 546 11.65 26.98 5.18
CA LEU A 546 11.37 25.85 4.30
C LEU A 546 11.86 24.49 4.84
N ARG A 547 12.15 24.37 6.14
CA ARG A 547 12.37 23.07 6.77
C ARG A 547 11.09 22.24 6.73
N LEU A 548 11.22 20.96 6.41
CA LEU A 548 10.08 20.07 6.15
C LEU A 548 9.07 20.00 7.30
N GLY A 549 9.54 19.99 8.57
CA GLY A 549 8.64 20.00 9.74
C GLY A 549 7.84 21.30 9.87
N ASN A 550 8.48 22.45 9.62
CA ASN A 550 7.82 23.76 9.67
C ASN A 550 6.75 23.88 8.56
N VAL A 551 7.10 23.51 7.32
CA VAL A 551 6.18 23.57 6.19
C VAL A 551 4.96 22.67 6.41
N ARG A 552 5.15 21.44 6.91
CA ARG A 552 4.06 20.51 7.25
C ARG A 552 3.17 21.03 8.38
N ALA A 553 3.74 21.66 9.40
CA ALA A 553 2.98 22.25 10.50
C ALA A 553 2.09 23.39 9.99
N ILE A 554 2.64 24.32 9.19
CA ILE A 554 1.89 25.45 8.62
C ILE A 554 0.75 24.97 7.72
N LEU A 555 1.02 24.03 6.81
CA LEU A 555 -0.02 23.52 5.90
C LEU A 555 -1.14 22.79 6.65
N HIS A 556 -0.79 22.05 7.71
CA HIS A 556 -1.78 21.34 8.53
C HIS A 556 -2.65 22.29 9.35
N GLN A 557 -2.07 23.33 9.97
CA GLN A 557 -2.84 24.32 10.74
C GLN A 557 -3.59 25.30 9.83
N GLY A 558 -3.17 25.39 8.57
CA GLY A 558 -3.67 26.33 7.59
C GLY A 558 -2.84 27.60 7.53
N VAL A 559 -2.53 28.05 6.32
CA VAL A 559 -1.75 29.28 6.10
C VAL A 559 -2.43 30.51 6.71
N GLY A 560 -3.76 30.57 6.66
CA GLY A 560 -4.53 31.65 7.29
C GLY A 560 -4.35 31.70 8.80
N HIS A 561 -4.45 30.57 9.49
CA HIS A 561 -4.23 30.48 10.93
C HIS A 561 -2.80 30.89 11.31
N TRP A 562 -1.81 30.47 10.52
CA TRP A 562 -0.43 30.89 10.72
C TRP A 562 -0.26 32.41 10.59
N PHE A 563 -0.95 33.06 9.65
CA PHE A 563 -0.96 34.53 9.58
C PHE A 563 -1.59 35.18 10.82
N ASP A 564 -2.68 34.63 11.36
CA ASP A 564 -3.31 35.18 12.57
C ASP A 564 -2.37 35.09 13.78
N GLN A 565 -1.69 33.95 13.96
CA GLN A 565 -0.71 33.77 15.03
C GLN A 565 0.45 34.78 14.93
N LEU A 566 0.97 35.00 13.73
CA LEU A 566 2.03 36.00 13.53
C LEU A 566 1.58 37.42 13.88
N ILE A 567 0.31 37.76 13.60
CA ILE A 567 -0.24 39.08 13.95
C ILE A 567 -0.41 39.20 15.47
N GLU A 568 -0.87 38.14 16.14
CA GLU A 568 -1.11 38.12 17.59
C GLU A 568 0.19 38.14 18.41
N GLU A 569 1.22 37.39 17.99
CA GLU A 569 2.53 37.32 18.66
C GLU A 569 3.42 38.54 18.36
N GLY A 570 3.01 39.39 17.41
CA GLY A 570 3.77 40.52 16.89
C GLY A 570 4.61 40.08 15.69
N ALA A 571 4.21 40.53 14.49
CA ALA A 571 4.86 40.12 13.25
C ALA A 571 6.37 40.40 13.30
N ASP A 572 7.17 39.45 12.84
CA ASP A 572 8.60 39.64 12.66
C ASP A 572 8.83 40.85 11.73
N GLN A 573 9.81 41.71 12.04
CA GLN A 573 10.08 42.94 11.27
C GLN A 573 10.29 42.67 9.77
N GLU A 574 10.71 41.45 9.45
CA GLU A 574 10.97 40.99 8.09
C GLU A 574 9.68 40.72 7.27
N LEU A 575 8.54 40.49 7.92
CA LEU A 575 7.24 40.21 7.26
C LEU A 575 6.27 41.40 7.26
N GLU A 576 6.63 42.52 7.91
CA GLU A 576 5.82 43.77 7.93
C GLU A 576 5.37 44.18 6.53
N GLY A 577 6.26 44.09 5.52
CA GLY A 577 5.93 44.47 4.14
C GLY A 577 4.80 43.65 3.49
N LEU A 578 4.62 42.39 3.89
CA LEU A 578 3.51 41.55 3.42
C LEU A 578 2.21 41.95 4.13
N PHE A 579 2.26 42.13 5.45
CA PHE A 579 1.10 42.54 6.23
C PHE A 579 0.62 43.95 5.88
N ASP A 580 1.52 44.91 5.67
CA ASP A 580 1.21 46.26 5.19
C ASP A 580 0.50 46.23 3.82
N ALA A 581 0.96 45.36 2.91
CA ALA A 581 0.34 45.19 1.61
C ALA A 581 -1.06 44.56 1.72
N MET A 582 -1.30 43.73 2.75
CA MET A 582 -2.61 43.17 3.05
C MET A 582 -3.54 44.20 3.70
N GLU A 583 -3.05 44.99 4.65
CA GLU A 583 -3.81 46.06 5.32
C GLU A 583 -4.20 47.18 4.36
N SER A 584 -3.30 47.57 3.45
CA SER A 584 -3.58 48.57 2.40
C SER A 584 -4.48 48.05 1.28
N GLY A 585 -4.79 46.74 1.26
CA GLY A 585 -5.63 46.10 0.25
C GLY A 585 -4.94 45.90 -1.11
N GLU A 586 -3.62 46.11 -1.20
CA GLU A 586 -2.84 45.84 -2.41
C GLU A 586 -2.79 44.34 -2.73
N VAL A 587 -2.76 43.49 -1.69
CA VAL A 587 -2.84 42.03 -1.80
C VAL A 587 -4.01 41.55 -0.97
N GLN A 588 -4.93 40.81 -1.59
CA GLN A 588 -6.01 40.18 -0.86
C GLN A 588 -5.46 39.05 0.01
N ARG A 589 -5.89 38.97 1.27
CA ARG A 589 -5.45 37.92 2.21
C ARG A 589 -5.60 36.51 1.63
N ARG A 590 -6.76 36.22 1.03
CA ARG A 590 -7.03 34.93 0.38
C ARG A 590 -6.06 34.61 -0.76
N ASP A 591 -5.59 35.62 -1.49
CA ASP A 591 -4.61 35.43 -2.56
C ASP A 591 -3.22 35.14 -1.98
N ALA A 592 -2.82 35.82 -0.91
CA ALA A 592 -1.56 35.55 -0.21
C ALA A 592 -1.55 34.14 0.40
N GLU A 593 -2.63 33.73 1.08
CA GLU A 593 -2.80 32.38 1.63
C GLU A 593 -2.68 31.32 0.53
N ARG A 594 -3.38 31.52 -0.60
CA ARG A 594 -3.33 30.61 -1.75
C ARG A 594 -1.94 30.54 -2.36
N MET A 595 -1.26 31.67 -2.56
CA MET A 595 0.07 31.71 -3.15
C MET A 595 1.11 31.03 -2.27
N LEU A 596 1.10 31.34 -0.97
CA LEU A 596 1.99 30.69 -0.01
C LEU A 596 1.70 29.20 0.08
N GLY A 597 0.43 28.79 0.16
CA GLY A 597 0.02 27.39 0.12
C GLY A 597 0.56 26.64 -1.10
N VAL A 598 0.46 27.22 -2.30
CA VAL A 598 1.02 26.62 -3.53
C VAL A 598 2.54 26.46 -3.45
N VAL A 599 3.27 27.45 -2.92
CA VAL A 599 4.74 27.34 -2.77
C VAL A 599 5.11 26.24 -1.77
N LEU A 600 4.46 26.23 -0.61
CA LEU A 600 4.72 25.27 0.45
C LEU A 600 4.39 23.83 0.01
N GLU A 601 3.22 23.62 -0.61
CA GLU A 601 2.85 22.33 -1.20
C GLU A 601 3.87 21.90 -2.27
N ALA A 602 4.31 22.80 -3.15
CA ALA A 602 5.26 22.47 -4.21
C ALA A 602 6.65 22.06 -3.68
N VAL A 603 7.08 22.65 -2.56
CA VAL A 603 8.33 22.28 -1.89
C VAL A 603 8.23 20.91 -1.22
N ILE A 604 7.06 20.57 -0.63
CA ILE A 604 6.82 19.23 -0.09
C ILE A 604 6.79 18.18 -1.21
N ASP A 605 5.99 18.43 -2.26
CA ASP A 605 5.83 17.52 -3.40
C ASP A 605 7.18 17.19 -4.09
N HIS A 606 8.15 18.11 -4.02
CA HIS A 606 9.43 18.04 -4.72
C HIS A 606 10.64 18.29 -3.81
N TYR A 607 10.60 17.73 -2.60
CA TYR A 607 11.63 18.00 -1.59
C TYR A 607 13.03 17.52 -1.99
N SER A 608 13.15 16.42 -2.74
CA SER A 608 14.43 15.94 -3.28
C SER A 608 15.06 16.96 -4.24
N GLU A 609 14.23 17.58 -5.10
CA GLU A 609 14.68 18.60 -6.06
C GLU A 609 14.98 19.93 -5.36
N TYR A 610 14.25 20.25 -4.30
CA TYR A 610 14.56 21.39 -3.43
C TYR A 610 15.91 21.21 -2.71
N ARG A 611 16.22 20.00 -2.22
CA ARG A 611 17.55 19.68 -1.67
C ARG A 611 18.66 19.83 -2.71
N ASP A 612 18.45 19.35 -3.94
CA ASP A 612 19.37 19.56 -5.05
C ASP A 612 19.59 21.07 -5.29
N TYR A 613 18.52 21.84 -5.46
CA TYR A 613 18.56 23.29 -5.65
C TYR A 613 19.39 24.03 -4.60
N ASN A 614 19.23 23.66 -3.32
CA ASN A 614 19.99 24.23 -2.20
C ASN A 614 21.48 23.85 -2.19
N SER A 615 21.85 22.74 -2.84
CA SER A 615 23.22 22.22 -2.82
C SER A 615 24.03 22.57 -4.07
N THR A 616 23.37 22.78 -5.22
CA THR A 616 24.03 22.91 -6.52
C THR A 616 23.99 24.33 -7.10
N THR A 617 23.21 25.23 -6.51
CA THR A 617 22.95 26.57 -7.06
C THR A 617 23.18 27.65 -6.02
N THR A 618 23.61 28.84 -6.45
CA THR A 618 23.77 30.00 -5.55
C THR A 618 22.47 30.80 -5.40
N GLN A 619 21.51 30.57 -6.29
CA GLN A 619 20.21 31.21 -6.31
C GLN A 619 19.35 30.78 -5.10
N SER A 620 19.64 29.62 -4.51
CA SER A 620 18.96 29.11 -3.31
C SER A 620 19.18 29.94 -2.05
N ASP A 621 20.22 30.78 -2.01
CA ASP A 621 20.47 31.69 -0.89
C ASP A 621 19.44 32.84 -0.85
N ARG A 622 18.61 32.97 -1.89
CA ARG A 622 17.68 34.07 -2.10
C ARG A 622 16.26 33.57 -2.28
N GLY A 623 15.42 33.77 -1.26
CA GLY A 623 14.01 33.38 -1.29
C GLY A 623 13.20 34.04 -2.41
N ASP A 624 13.57 35.25 -2.84
CA ASP A 624 12.94 35.96 -3.96
C ASP A 624 13.24 35.32 -5.34
N MET A 625 14.21 34.39 -5.41
CA MET A 625 14.55 33.64 -6.61
C MET A 625 13.93 32.23 -6.67
N LEU A 626 13.14 31.83 -5.65
CA LEU A 626 12.55 30.48 -5.56
C LEU A 626 11.68 30.12 -6.79
N TYR A 627 11.08 31.11 -7.46
CA TYR A 627 10.31 30.89 -8.67
C TYR A 627 11.12 30.25 -9.82
N MET A 628 12.45 30.37 -9.81
CA MET A 628 13.33 29.71 -10.79
C MET A 628 13.30 28.20 -10.60
N LEU A 629 13.36 27.71 -9.36
CA LEU A 629 13.16 26.29 -9.05
C LEU A 629 11.78 25.83 -9.50
N LEU A 630 10.74 26.59 -9.16
CA LEU A 630 9.36 26.22 -9.53
C LEU A 630 9.17 26.13 -11.06
N ASP A 631 9.87 26.93 -11.88
CA ASP A 631 9.79 26.84 -13.35
C ASP A 631 10.39 25.51 -13.88
N PHE A 632 11.47 25.02 -13.25
CA PHE A 632 12.03 23.69 -13.54
C PHE A 632 11.08 22.57 -13.10
N LEU A 633 10.50 22.69 -11.90
CA LEU A 633 9.54 21.72 -11.39
C LEU A 633 8.29 21.65 -12.25
N ARG A 634 7.79 22.78 -12.79
CA ARG A 634 6.68 22.77 -13.75
C ARG A 634 6.98 21.98 -15.01
N LEU A 635 8.21 22.07 -15.54
CA LEU A 635 8.62 21.25 -16.67
C LEU A 635 8.61 19.76 -16.32
N ARG A 636 9.12 19.41 -15.14
CA ARG A 636 9.10 18.04 -14.62
C ARG A 636 7.68 17.51 -14.41
N VAL A 637 6.80 18.28 -13.77
CA VAL A 637 5.41 17.91 -13.52
C VAL A 637 4.67 17.60 -14.83
N ARG A 638 4.92 18.37 -15.90
CA ARG A 638 4.38 18.05 -17.23
C ARG A 638 4.91 16.73 -17.80
N TYR A 639 6.21 16.46 -17.61
CA TYR A 639 6.81 15.18 -18.00
C TYR A 639 6.22 14.01 -17.19
N ASP A 640 6.12 14.16 -15.86
CA ASP A 640 5.56 13.15 -14.96
C ASP A 640 4.07 12.89 -15.25
N ARG A 641 3.31 13.90 -15.70
CA ARG A 641 1.93 13.71 -16.19
C ARG A 641 1.86 12.80 -17.41
N VAL A 642 2.83 12.88 -18.32
CA VAL A 642 2.93 11.95 -19.46
C VAL A 642 3.31 10.56 -18.96
N CYS A 643 4.30 10.44 -18.05
CA CYS A 643 4.64 9.16 -17.40
C CYS A 643 3.43 8.50 -16.74
N TRP A 644 2.61 9.28 -16.04
CA TRP A 644 1.39 8.83 -15.38
C TRP A 644 0.39 8.20 -16.37
N ASN A 645 0.17 8.87 -17.50
CA ASN A 645 -0.70 8.36 -18.57
C ASN A 645 -0.17 7.06 -19.20
N LEU A 646 1.13 6.82 -19.14
CA LEU A 646 1.79 5.65 -19.72
C LEU A 646 1.89 4.45 -18.75
N ARG A 647 1.51 4.58 -17.48
CA ARG A 647 1.62 3.50 -16.48
C ARG A 647 1.02 2.16 -16.95
N PRO A 648 -0.18 2.10 -17.57
CA PRO A 648 -0.73 0.83 -18.07
C PRO A 648 0.17 0.15 -19.12
N ILE A 649 0.89 0.92 -19.92
CA ILE A 649 1.81 0.38 -20.93
C ILE A 649 3.04 -0.23 -20.27
N TYR A 650 3.54 0.37 -19.19
CA TYR A 650 4.66 -0.16 -18.40
C TYR A 650 4.26 -1.45 -17.67
N TRP A 651 3.09 -1.48 -17.03
CA TRP A 651 2.60 -2.69 -16.35
C TRP A 651 2.41 -3.87 -17.30
N ALA A 652 1.89 -3.63 -18.51
CA ALA A 652 1.76 -4.69 -19.50
C ALA A 652 3.13 -5.27 -19.91
N HIS A 653 4.14 -4.40 -20.02
CA HIS A 653 5.51 -4.83 -20.30
C HIS A 653 6.11 -5.62 -19.14
N GLU A 654 5.95 -5.16 -17.90
CA GLU A 654 6.42 -5.89 -16.72
C GLU A 654 5.86 -7.31 -16.68
N VAL A 655 4.54 -7.47 -16.88
CA VAL A 655 3.90 -8.79 -16.92
C VAL A 655 4.44 -9.66 -18.07
N LEU A 656 4.67 -9.09 -19.25
CA LEU A 656 5.25 -9.84 -20.38
C LEU A 656 6.66 -10.36 -20.07
N VAL A 657 7.51 -9.53 -19.47
CA VAL A 657 8.88 -9.91 -19.13
C VAL A 657 8.89 -10.95 -18.00
N ARG A 658 8.11 -10.74 -16.93
CA ARG A 658 7.96 -11.72 -15.82
C ARG A 658 7.33 -13.03 -16.31
N GLY A 659 6.46 -12.97 -17.33
CA GLY A 659 5.90 -14.15 -17.98
C GLY A 659 6.84 -14.86 -18.95
N GLY A 660 8.09 -14.42 -19.11
CA GLY A 660 9.07 -15.04 -20.04
C GLY A 660 8.79 -14.77 -21.53
N CYS A 661 7.88 -13.85 -21.85
CA CYS A 661 7.49 -13.48 -23.22
C CYS A 661 8.37 -12.34 -23.77
N HIS A 662 9.68 -12.57 -23.84
CA HIS A 662 10.68 -11.54 -24.13
C HIS A 662 10.58 -10.91 -25.53
N GLN A 663 10.18 -11.67 -26.56
CA GLN A 663 9.99 -11.16 -27.92
C GLN A 663 8.79 -10.22 -27.98
N ALA A 664 7.68 -10.61 -27.37
CA ALA A 664 6.48 -9.77 -27.26
C ALA A 664 6.79 -8.49 -26.45
N ALA A 665 7.50 -8.61 -25.32
CA ALA A 665 7.95 -7.46 -24.52
C ALA A 665 8.84 -6.49 -25.33
N GLN A 666 9.78 -7.02 -26.14
CA GLN A 666 10.63 -6.20 -26.98
C GLN A 666 9.84 -5.47 -28.07
N GLN A 667 8.90 -6.15 -28.72
CA GLN A 667 8.02 -5.53 -29.72
C GLN A 667 7.15 -4.43 -29.09
N TRP A 668 6.58 -4.69 -27.91
CA TRP A 668 5.80 -3.73 -27.13
C TRP A 668 6.62 -2.46 -26.78
N ARG A 669 7.86 -2.64 -26.31
CA ARG A 669 8.80 -1.53 -26.03
C ARG A 669 9.14 -0.71 -27.27
N ARG A 670 9.40 -1.36 -28.41
CA ARG A 670 9.69 -0.67 -29.67
C ARG A 670 8.50 0.16 -30.13
N ALA A 671 7.28 -0.39 -30.04
CA ALA A 671 6.06 0.31 -30.39
C ALA A 671 5.85 1.59 -29.56
N LEU A 672 6.16 1.57 -28.25
CA LEU A 672 6.11 2.77 -27.41
C LEU A 672 7.19 3.80 -27.81
N ALA A 673 8.43 3.35 -27.97
CA ALA A 673 9.55 4.24 -28.31
C ALA A 673 9.31 4.99 -29.62
N ASP A 674 8.75 4.32 -30.62
CA ASP A 674 8.40 4.91 -31.92
C ASP A 674 7.28 5.96 -31.81
N ARG A 675 6.29 5.73 -30.93
CA ARG A 675 5.15 6.64 -30.73
C ARG A 675 5.54 7.89 -29.94
N ILE A 676 6.41 7.77 -28.92
CA ILE A 676 6.64 8.84 -27.93
C ILE A 676 8.01 9.53 -28.04
N GLY A 677 8.92 9.01 -28.88
CA GLY A 677 10.30 9.51 -28.97
C GLY A 677 10.40 11.01 -29.25
N ARG A 678 9.55 11.56 -30.13
CA ARG A 678 9.52 13.01 -30.43
C ARG A 678 9.10 13.87 -29.24
N GLU A 679 8.19 13.37 -28.42
CA GLU A 679 7.72 14.10 -27.24
C GLU A 679 8.83 14.21 -26.19
N SER A 680 9.56 13.11 -25.94
CA SER A 680 10.69 13.10 -25.01
C SER A 680 11.78 14.13 -25.37
N GLU A 681 12.11 14.25 -26.66
CA GLU A 681 13.10 15.21 -27.15
C GLU A 681 12.64 16.67 -26.92
N GLY A 682 11.33 16.94 -27.00
CA GLY A 682 10.77 18.26 -26.69
C GLY A 682 11.01 18.69 -25.24
N TYR A 683 10.90 17.77 -24.28
CA TYR A 683 11.20 18.06 -22.87
C TYR A 683 12.68 18.37 -22.64
N ILE A 684 13.59 17.62 -23.28
CA ILE A 684 15.03 17.87 -23.20
C ILE A 684 15.40 19.25 -23.76
N GLN A 685 14.81 19.63 -24.90
CA GLN A 685 15.04 20.96 -25.48
C GLN A 685 14.51 22.09 -24.57
N ASN A 686 13.37 21.88 -23.91
CA ASN A 686 12.82 22.87 -22.98
C ASN A 686 13.66 22.98 -21.72
N LEU A 687 14.21 21.86 -21.22
CA LEU A 687 15.16 21.86 -20.11
C LEU A 687 16.40 22.69 -20.46
N GLN A 688 16.99 22.49 -21.64
CA GLN A 688 18.15 23.27 -22.09
C GLN A 688 17.85 24.77 -22.16
N LYS A 689 16.66 25.15 -22.60
CA LYS A 689 16.22 26.56 -22.62
C LYS A 689 16.11 27.13 -21.19
N LEU A 690 15.55 26.38 -20.25
CA LEU A 690 15.46 26.82 -18.84
C LEU A 690 16.86 26.95 -18.21
N GLN A 691 17.74 25.97 -18.45
CA GLN A 691 19.12 26.00 -17.98
C GLN A 691 19.87 27.24 -18.50
N ALA A 692 19.69 27.58 -19.79
CA ALA A 692 20.27 28.78 -20.37
C ALA A 692 19.64 30.07 -19.80
N LYS A 693 18.30 30.11 -19.65
CA LYS A 693 17.55 31.28 -19.17
C LYS A 693 17.95 31.68 -17.75
N TYR A 694 18.12 30.71 -16.85
CA TYR A 694 18.40 30.95 -15.43
C TYR A 694 19.87 30.75 -15.04
N ALA A 695 20.72 30.33 -15.99
CA ALA A 695 22.12 29.94 -15.73
C ALA A 695 22.22 28.95 -14.57
N MET A 696 21.29 28.00 -14.53
CA MET A 696 21.10 27.05 -13.44
C MET A 696 21.04 25.63 -14.01
N ARG A 697 21.56 24.65 -13.27
CA ARG A 697 21.41 23.23 -13.58
C ARG A 697 20.84 22.54 -12.36
N LEU A 698 19.84 21.69 -12.59
CA LEU A 698 19.26 20.80 -11.59
C LEU A 698 19.40 19.36 -12.10
N PRO A 699 20.46 18.64 -11.68
CA PRO A 699 20.69 17.25 -12.04
C PRO A 699 19.44 16.37 -11.84
N THR A 700 18.74 16.51 -10.73
CA THR A 700 17.52 15.72 -10.44
C THR A 700 16.44 15.83 -11.52
N VAL A 701 16.16 17.05 -11.98
CA VAL A 701 15.21 17.31 -13.06
C VAL A 701 15.76 16.83 -14.39
N ALA A 702 17.06 17.00 -14.63
CA ALA A 702 17.70 16.53 -15.84
C ALA A 702 17.62 15.00 -15.95
N ASP A 703 18.02 14.27 -14.92
CA ASP A 703 18.05 12.81 -14.86
C ASP A 703 16.67 12.22 -15.15
N ARG A 704 15.64 12.75 -14.49
CA ARG A 704 14.25 12.33 -14.68
C ARG A 704 13.78 12.47 -16.13
N LEU A 705 14.11 13.58 -16.80
CA LEU A 705 13.76 13.82 -18.20
C LEU A 705 14.57 12.96 -19.17
N HIS A 706 15.82 12.60 -18.83
CA HIS A 706 16.69 11.75 -19.66
C HIS A 706 16.26 10.27 -19.66
N GLU A 707 15.34 9.87 -18.79
CA GLU A 707 14.70 8.54 -18.84
C GLU A 707 13.91 8.29 -20.14
N ARG A 708 13.50 9.36 -20.84
CA ARG A 708 12.81 9.32 -22.15
C ARG A 708 11.62 8.35 -22.20
N PHE A 709 10.89 8.22 -21.10
CA PHE A 709 9.75 7.31 -20.94
C PHE A 709 10.04 5.81 -21.16
N THR A 710 11.30 5.39 -21.38
CA THR A 710 11.65 3.99 -21.70
C THR A 710 12.53 3.35 -20.64
N ARG A 711 13.12 4.15 -19.75
CA ARG A 711 13.94 3.64 -18.64
C ARG A 711 13.16 2.71 -17.69
N PRO A 712 11.89 2.95 -17.32
CA PRO A 712 11.12 2.01 -16.50
C PRO A 712 11.10 0.58 -17.07
N MET A 713 10.82 0.44 -18.38
CA MET A 713 10.82 -0.86 -19.07
C MET A 713 12.22 -1.51 -19.13
N THR A 714 13.28 -0.73 -19.00
CA THR A 714 14.64 -1.30 -18.89
C THR A 714 14.84 -1.90 -17.50
N VAL A 715 14.37 -1.20 -16.45
CA VAL A 715 14.41 -1.69 -15.07
C VAL A 715 13.57 -2.96 -14.91
N ASP A 716 12.34 -3.02 -15.44
CA ASP A 716 11.50 -4.22 -15.39
C ASP A 716 12.21 -5.43 -16.00
N ARG A 717 12.88 -5.22 -17.14
CA ARG A 717 13.65 -6.25 -17.81
C ARG A 717 14.84 -6.72 -16.96
N MET A 718 15.56 -5.80 -16.32
CA MET A 718 16.68 -6.16 -15.45
C MET A 718 16.20 -6.96 -14.23
N ARG A 719 15.08 -6.55 -13.60
CA ARG A 719 14.49 -7.28 -12.47
C ARG A 719 14.12 -8.71 -12.85
N ALA A 720 13.45 -8.91 -13.98
CA ALA A 720 13.08 -10.26 -14.43
C ALA A 720 14.28 -11.16 -14.83
N LEU A 721 15.48 -10.61 -15.00
CA LEU A 721 16.69 -11.42 -15.21
C LEU A 721 17.29 -11.93 -13.89
N VAL A 722 16.94 -11.35 -12.74
CA VAL A 722 17.50 -11.70 -11.43
C VAL A 722 17.20 -13.14 -11.05
N GLY A 723 15.93 -13.52 -11.08
CA GLY A 723 15.47 -14.86 -10.70
C GLY A 723 16.11 -15.99 -11.51
N PRO A 724 16.05 -15.94 -12.85
CA PRO A 724 16.73 -16.90 -13.70
C PRO A 724 18.26 -16.92 -13.51
N SER A 725 18.89 -15.76 -13.24
CA SER A 725 20.33 -15.69 -12.97
C SER A 725 20.71 -16.43 -11.67
N ILE A 726 19.93 -16.25 -10.60
CA ILE A 726 20.17 -16.92 -9.31
C ILE A 726 20.03 -18.43 -9.46
N ARG A 727 18.99 -18.92 -10.13
CA ARG A 727 18.81 -20.36 -10.35
C ARG A 727 19.92 -20.97 -11.20
N GLN A 728 20.26 -20.36 -12.34
CA GLN A 728 21.27 -20.90 -13.25
C GLN A 728 22.67 -20.94 -12.61
N LEU A 729 23.01 -19.95 -11.78
CA LEU A 729 24.29 -19.94 -11.04
C LEU A 729 24.39 -21.09 -10.01
N ARG A 730 23.28 -21.55 -9.46
CA ARG A 730 23.26 -22.65 -8.48
C ARG A 730 23.40 -24.03 -9.11
N THR A 731 23.18 -24.17 -10.41
CA THR A 731 23.28 -25.44 -11.15
C THR A 731 24.73 -25.87 -11.45
N ASP A 732 25.72 -25.34 -10.72
CA ASP A 732 27.13 -25.78 -10.72
C ASP A 732 27.79 -25.84 -12.12
N SER A 733 27.61 -24.78 -12.91
CA SER A 733 28.31 -24.60 -14.19
C SER A 733 29.62 -23.84 -13.98
N GLU A 734 30.74 -24.34 -14.53
CA GLU A 734 32.06 -23.65 -14.46
C GLU A 734 32.08 -22.31 -15.21
N GLU A 735 31.12 -22.07 -16.10
CA GLU A 735 30.98 -20.85 -16.90
C GLU A 735 29.87 -19.94 -16.36
N LEU A 736 30.06 -18.62 -16.49
CA LEU A 736 29.04 -17.64 -16.14
C LEU A 736 27.81 -17.82 -17.04
N PRO A 737 26.59 -17.98 -16.49
CA PRO A 737 25.39 -18.11 -17.30
C PRO A 737 25.18 -16.87 -18.18
N ALA A 738 24.81 -17.07 -19.45
CA ALA A 738 24.59 -15.99 -20.41
C ALA A 738 23.54 -14.96 -19.93
N VAL A 739 22.56 -15.41 -19.15
CA VAL A 739 21.53 -14.55 -18.56
C VAL A 739 22.13 -13.57 -17.54
N PHE A 740 23.07 -14.06 -16.72
CA PHE A 740 23.76 -13.22 -15.74
C PHE A 740 24.73 -12.24 -16.41
N GLU A 741 25.41 -12.66 -17.48
CA GLU A 741 26.22 -11.74 -18.30
C GLU A 741 25.37 -10.62 -18.90
N LEU A 742 24.17 -10.94 -19.39
CA LEU A 742 23.22 -9.97 -19.90
C LEU A 742 22.79 -8.96 -18.83
N LEU A 743 22.50 -9.42 -17.62
CA LEU A 743 22.18 -8.54 -16.49
C LEU A 743 23.34 -7.60 -16.15
N ILE A 744 24.58 -8.12 -16.13
CA ILE A 744 25.78 -7.31 -15.91
C ILE A 744 25.91 -6.22 -16.97
N ASP A 745 25.69 -6.55 -18.24
CA ASP A 745 25.82 -5.59 -19.33
C ASP A 745 24.75 -4.50 -19.29
N GLU A 746 23.50 -4.84 -18.95
CA GLU A 746 22.44 -3.85 -18.72
C GLU A 746 22.76 -2.94 -17.51
N CYS A 747 23.32 -3.50 -16.43
CA CYS A 747 23.79 -2.72 -15.28
C CYS A 747 24.91 -1.74 -15.68
N LYS A 748 25.88 -2.16 -16.51
CA LYS A 748 26.94 -1.27 -17.00
C LYS A 748 26.37 -0.09 -17.79
N LEU A 749 25.42 -0.34 -18.68
CA LEU A 749 24.75 0.70 -19.46
C LEU A 749 24.01 1.70 -18.55
N MET A 750 23.33 1.22 -17.51
CA MET A 750 22.64 2.07 -16.55
C MET A 750 23.60 2.94 -15.72
N MET A 751 24.81 2.44 -15.44
CA MET A 751 25.85 3.17 -14.69
C MET A 751 26.54 4.27 -15.51
N GLU A 752 26.47 4.25 -16.85
CA GLU A 752 27.04 5.33 -17.68
C GLU A 752 26.35 6.68 -17.44
N GLN A 753 25.10 6.66 -16.99
CA GLN A 753 24.31 7.85 -16.66
C GLN A 753 23.78 7.71 -15.21
N PRO A 754 24.62 8.03 -14.21
CA PRO A 754 24.21 7.96 -12.81
C PRO A 754 23.10 8.98 -12.54
N THR A 755 22.07 8.56 -11.81
CA THR A 755 20.89 9.36 -11.49
C THR A 755 20.74 9.50 -9.98
N GLY A 756 20.37 10.67 -9.47
CA GLY A 756 20.01 10.85 -8.04
C GLY A 756 20.52 12.15 -7.40
N VAL A 757 20.22 12.33 -6.10
CA VAL A 757 20.66 13.48 -5.30
C VAL A 757 21.77 13.06 -4.35
N GLY A 758 22.94 13.69 -4.41
CA GLY A 758 23.98 13.53 -3.39
C GLY A 758 24.49 12.09 -3.21
N LEU A 759 24.21 11.49 -2.05
CA LEU A 759 24.61 10.12 -1.66
C LEU A 759 23.44 9.12 -1.71
N ASP A 760 22.28 9.52 -2.22
CA ASP A 760 21.09 8.66 -2.26
C ASP A 760 21.28 7.53 -3.30
N VAL A 761 20.86 6.31 -2.95
CA VAL A 761 20.97 5.14 -3.83
C VAL A 761 19.99 5.31 -5.01
N PRO A 762 20.43 5.07 -6.27
CA PRO A 762 19.52 5.14 -7.41
C PRO A 762 18.36 4.14 -7.28
N GLN A 763 17.13 4.58 -7.57
CA GLN A 763 15.91 3.76 -7.40
C GLN A 763 15.97 2.43 -8.16
N TRP A 764 16.57 2.40 -9.35
CA TRP A 764 16.72 1.16 -10.13
C TRP A 764 17.63 0.14 -9.44
N LEU A 765 18.60 0.59 -8.64
CA LEU A 765 19.50 -0.29 -7.89
C LEU A 765 18.81 -0.84 -6.64
N SER A 766 18.07 0.01 -5.92
CA SER A 766 17.19 -0.45 -4.82
C SER A 766 16.18 -1.50 -5.30
N GLY A 767 15.54 -1.28 -6.46
CA GLY A 767 14.61 -2.26 -7.03
C GLY A 767 15.25 -3.59 -7.46
N LEU A 768 16.56 -3.62 -7.75
CA LEU A 768 17.27 -4.89 -7.98
C LEU A 768 17.61 -5.60 -6.67
N ASP A 769 17.99 -4.85 -5.64
CA ASP A 769 18.27 -5.40 -4.30
C ASP A 769 17.00 -6.02 -3.68
N GLU A 770 15.87 -5.33 -3.82
CA GLU A 770 14.53 -5.83 -3.47
C GLU A 770 14.22 -7.12 -4.23
N GLU A 771 14.43 -7.17 -5.55
CA GLU A 771 14.16 -8.38 -6.35
C GLU A 771 15.07 -9.56 -5.96
N VAL A 772 16.35 -9.32 -5.64
CA VAL A 772 17.26 -10.37 -5.17
C VAL A 772 16.78 -10.96 -3.84
N THR A 773 16.32 -10.10 -2.93
CA THR A 773 15.76 -10.50 -1.64
C THR A 773 14.49 -11.32 -1.85
N GLU A 774 13.55 -10.80 -2.64
CA GLU A 774 12.26 -11.43 -2.92
C GLU A 774 12.41 -12.81 -3.60
N VAL A 775 13.29 -12.94 -4.61
CA VAL A 775 13.56 -14.24 -5.25
C VAL A 775 14.14 -15.24 -4.25
N SER A 776 15.11 -14.81 -3.44
CA SER A 776 15.78 -15.68 -2.47
C SER A 776 14.80 -16.19 -1.41
N GLU A 777 13.86 -15.36 -0.99
CA GLU A 777 12.81 -15.71 -0.05
C GLU A 777 11.77 -16.66 -0.64
N ARG A 778 11.32 -16.41 -1.88
CA ARG A 778 10.34 -17.24 -2.58
C ARG A 778 10.82 -18.68 -2.78
N GLU A 779 12.11 -18.87 -3.06
CA GLU A 779 12.71 -20.21 -3.13
C GLU A 779 12.64 -20.98 -1.80
N THR A 780 12.55 -20.28 -0.66
CA THR A 780 12.35 -20.92 0.65
C THR A 780 10.88 -21.12 0.99
N GLY A 781 9.96 -20.71 0.12
CA GLY A 781 8.51 -20.75 0.35
C GLY A 781 7.97 -19.56 1.14
N PHE A 782 8.70 -18.44 1.19
CA PHE A 782 8.28 -17.20 1.85
C PHE A 782 8.13 -16.06 0.84
N SER A 783 7.09 -15.25 0.98
CA SER A 783 6.85 -14.04 0.20
C SER A 783 6.19 -13.01 1.10
N GLU A 784 6.74 -11.79 1.14
CA GLU A 784 6.12 -10.70 1.91
C GLU A 784 4.71 -10.38 1.41
N ASP A 785 4.53 -10.35 0.08
CA ASP A 785 3.24 -10.17 -0.59
C ASP A 785 2.89 -11.43 -1.40
N PRO A 786 2.26 -12.45 -0.79
CA PRO A 786 1.91 -13.68 -1.48
C PRO A 786 0.79 -13.44 -2.49
N ARG A 787 0.91 -14.06 -3.66
CA ARG A 787 -0.05 -13.95 -4.76
C ARG A 787 -1.44 -14.46 -4.39
N ALA A 788 -2.33 -13.52 -4.07
CA ALA A 788 -3.72 -13.83 -3.73
C ALA A 788 -4.55 -14.34 -4.92
N ASP A 789 -4.14 -14.07 -6.17
CA ASP A 789 -4.86 -14.54 -7.37
C ASP A 789 -4.86 -16.06 -7.49
N ILE A 790 -3.80 -16.73 -7.03
CA ILE A 790 -3.68 -18.19 -7.08
C ILE A 790 -4.78 -18.86 -6.24
N ALA A 791 -5.41 -18.17 -5.29
CA ALA A 791 -6.51 -18.71 -4.51
C ALA A 791 -7.73 -19.11 -5.35
N VAL A 792 -7.91 -18.62 -6.57
CA VAL A 792 -9.04 -19.03 -7.42
C VAL A 792 -8.58 -19.90 -8.59
N PRO A 793 -9.38 -20.89 -9.03
CA PRO A 793 -9.03 -21.69 -10.19
C PRO A 793 -8.88 -20.83 -11.45
N PHE A 794 -7.92 -21.19 -12.30
CA PHE A 794 -7.74 -20.55 -13.60
C PHE A 794 -8.75 -21.09 -14.62
N ARG A 795 -9.39 -20.22 -15.39
CA ARG A 795 -10.27 -20.60 -16.51
C ARG A 795 -9.62 -20.25 -17.84
N GLN A 796 -9.37 -21.28 -18.65
CA GLN A 796 -8.89 -21.10 -20.01
C GLN A 796 -9.99 -20.52 -20.92
N LEU A 797 -9.62 -19.54 -21.74
CA LEU A 797 -10.44 -18.87 -22.74
C LEU A 797 -9.74 -18.89 -24.11
N SER A 798 -10.50 -18.76 -25.20
CA SER A 798 -9.93 -18.50 -26.52
C SER A 798 -9.66 -17.02 -26.75
N SER A 799 -8.82 -16.70 -27.74
CA SER A 799 -8.55 -15.32 -28.14
C SER A 799 -9.81 -14.57 -28.57
N GLU A 800 -10.69 -15.24 -29.33
CA GLU A 800 -11.98 -14.70 -29.76
C GLU A 800 -12.90 -14.36 -28.57
N GLU A 801 -12.90 -15.19 -27.53
CA GLU A 801 -13.75 -14.99 -26.35
C GLU A 801 -13.29 -13.80 -25.51
N ILE A 802 -11.96 -13.67 -25.30
CA ILE A 802 -11.38 -12.48 -24.64
C ILE A 802 -11.71 -11.22 -25.44
N ALA A 803 -11.47 -11.24 -26.76
CA ALA A 803 -11.75 -10.11 -27.64
C ALA A 803 -13.23 -9.72 -27.65
N ARG A 804 -14.15 -10.70 -27.62
CA ARG A 804 -15.59 -10.49 -27.53
C ARG A 804 -15.97 -9.78 -26.23
N GLN A 805 -15.51 -10.28 -25.08
CA GLN A 805 -15.79 -9.67 -23.78
C GLN A 805 -15.25 -8.23 -23.69
N LEU A 806 -14.04 -7.98 -24.17
CA LEU A 806 -13.46 -6.64 -24.23
C LEU A 806 -14.25 -5.70 -25.14
N SER A 807 -14.74 -6.18 -26.29
CA SER A 807 -15.61 -5.39 -27.18
C SER A 807 -16.96 -5.08 -26.52
N GLU A 808 -17.54 -6.02 -25.79
CA GLU A 808 -18.78 -5.78 -25.02
C GLU A 808 -18.56 -4.74 -23.92
N ALA A 809 -17.47 -4.87 -23.15
CA ALA A 809 -17.08 -3.88 -22.15
C ALA A 809 -16.86 -2.49 -22.77
N ALA A 810 -16.16 -2.40 -23.90
CA ALA A 810 -15.93 -1.14 -24.60
C ALA A 810 -17.23 -0.44 -25.01
N LYS A 811 -18.25 -1.20 -25.42
CA LYS A 811 -19.58 -0.67 -25.74
C LYS A 811 -20.28 -0.17 -24.48
N ALA A 812 -20.24 -0.95 -23.39
CA ALA A 812 -20.84 -0.59 -22.11
C ALA A 812 -20.21 0.69 -21.51
N ILE A 813 -18.87 0.78 -21.51
CA ILE A 813 -18.11 1.96 -21.07
C ILE A 813 -18.49 3.18 -21.91
N LYS A 814 -18.63 3.05 -23.23
CA LYS A 814 -19.06 4.16 -24.09
C LYS A 814 -20.47 4.63 -23.75
N THR A 815 -21.40 3.72 -23.47
CA THR A 815 -22.76 4.09 -23.06
C THR A 815 -22.80 4.79 -21.71
N LEU A 816 -22.00 4.34 -20.72
CA LEU A 816 -21.91 4.99 -19.41
C LEU A 816 -21.28 6.40 -19.50
N ASN A 817 -20.20 6.55 -20.27
CA ASN A 817 -19.59 7.86 -20.50
C ASN A 817 -20.47 8.85 -21.29
N LEU A 818 -21.47 8.36 -22.02
CA LEU A 818 -22.46 9.20 -22.71
C LEU A 818 -23.59 9.65 -21.79
N THR A 819 -23.84 8.94 -20.69
CA THR A 819 -24.82 9.33 -19.66
C THR A 819 -24.23 10.26 -18.59
N ASP A 820 -22.90 10.25 -18.41
CA ASP A 820 -22.16 11.16 -17.52
C ASP A 820 -21.86 12.55 -18.15
N LYS A 821 -22.29 12.79 -19.41
CA LYS A 821 -22.24 14.08 -20.10
C LYS A 821 -23.64 14.66 -20.26
#